data_AF-F4NVB4-F1
#
_entry.id   AF-F4NVB4-F1
#
_cell.length_a   1.000
_cell.length_b   1.000
_cell.length_c   1.000
_cell.angle_alpha   90.00
_cell.angle_beta   90.00
_cell.angle_gamma   90.00
#
_symmetry.space_group_name_H-M   'P 1'
#
loop_
_entity.id
_entity.type
_entity.pdbx_description
1 polymer ?
#
loop_
_entity_poly.entity_id
_entity_poly.type
_entity_poly.pdbx_seq_one_letter_code
_entity_poly.pdbx_strand_id
1 'polypeptide(L)'
;MSTKMIPSSGVLHRSSFKVLQTNDGRTLVENTLRLDMNGDEPSTMLVISDREVKVQEREDALPTSTNTITSTTDIMGVVGLLSLVYGQYLVGITSRSLAATIQSHKIWRIKTGIVIPVAGTIYPASPENLDDTVLAQYFADKKLLEHIRSILDSGQLYYSSTYDLTHSMQHNFIANTTTSSDTRIDDRYFFNLHMQSALISAATPKRDTHPWVLKIIAGFAGSIDIDYNPNLEGNSLLSENQKEITSKSYTLTLVSRLSHCRLGTRYMRRGIDEEGNAANSVEMEQIVFDHDFVKNKLISSFVQIRGSVPLLWTQKLDLSYRPALKIADTSSEESWTPVQKHYTDLKHQYIGERLLSSNADHGKVVCVNLLDDTGFEKPLTETFESTVQRFKDPKVTYESFPLNKWCKRMKYDNMDILLDRVRIRLLNNGSFSAEGEVPSLHSKGSLKLLQLQTGVARISCLDSLDRTNLTCSIFARYMIAFQVQNLSPGMLSCKSSPSTGVSSSDIYDTAADVRRTLSCNLSSLTNIWADSGDAISLLYAGTRALKADITRTGERQVIRGSINDGINSLTRYYLNNFSDGRKQDAYDIWSGKVTPVCIDELVAEEGVKQVRRLREPFIAKSKAISALLPRSVIDSTETFLFEIKEFLIQPATKTCTDTKKSKSKPVHMDEHGVSHTKVGFAIYLMRLYAPTRITNVVDFCIAGWISWHILILVKLFKIDGQNVVSNAHLTVDHAHFKK
;
A
#
# COMPACT_ATOMS: atom_id res chain seq x y z
N MET A 1 -0.83 32.13 -19.43
CA MET A 1 -0.09 31.99 -20.70
C MET A 1 1.09 31.08 -20.46
N SER A 2 1.20 30.02 -21.25
CA SER A 2 2.16 28.92 -21.08
C SER A 2 3.55 29.34 -21.59
N THR A 3 4.49 29.56 -20.68
CA THR A 3 5.92 29.67 -21.01
C THR A 3 6.58 28.34 -20.67
N LYS A 4 6.84 27.54 -21.71
CA LYS A 4 7.73 26.38 -21.66
C LYS A 4 9.12 26.84 -21.25
N MET A 5 9.52 26.63 -19.99
CA MET A 5 10.94 26.54 -19.65
C MET A 5 11.45 25.20 -20.17
N ILE A 6 12.32 25.26 -21.17
CA ILE A 6 13.15 24.15 -21.63
C ILE A 6 14.35 24.10 -20.67
N PRO A 7 14.58 23.02 -19.89
CA PRO A 7 15.84 22.85 -19.20
C PRO A 7 16.87 22.33 -20.20
N SER A 8 17.91 23.12 -20.43
CA SER A 8 19.14 22.73 -21.12
C SER A 8 19.98 21.81 -20.22
N SER A 9 19.64 20.53 -20.16
CA SER A 9 20.55 19.46 -19.78
C SER A 9 20.09 18.15 -20.45
N GLY A 10 20.95 17.57 -21.27
CA GLY A 10 20.65 16.50 -22.23
C GLY A 10 20.42 15.11 -21.64
N VAL A 11 19.60 14.96 -20.59
CA VAL A 11 19.19 13.64 -20.09
C VAL A 11 17.76 13.35 -20.56
N LEU A 12 17.64 12.69 -21.72
CA LEU A 12 16.36 12.22 -22.26
C LEU A 12 15.78 11.12 -21.34
N HIS A 13 15.03 11.54 -20.32
CA HIS A 13 14.36 10.67 -19.35
C HIS A 13 13.11 9.98 -19.93
N ARG A 14 13.29 9.06 -20.87
CA ARG A 14 12.26 8.10 -21.25
C ARG A 14 12.93 6.73 -21.25
N SER A 15 12.71 5.95 -20.20
CA SER A 15 13.05 4.53 -20.19
C SER A 15 11.90 3.78 -20.85
N SER A 16 11.84 3.77 -22.18
CA SER A 16 10.94 2.85 -22.90
C SER A 16 11.71 1.56 -23.20
N PHE A 17 11.02 0.44 -23.09
CA PHE A 17 11.54 -0.87 -23.38
C PHE A 17 10.66 -1.55 -24.42
N LYS A 18 11.27 -2.43 -25.21
CA LYS A 18 10.56 -3.30 -26.15
C LYS A 18 10.66 -4.73 -25.66
N VAL A 19 9.53 -5.38 -25.52
CA VAL A 19 9.43 -6.82 -25.27
C VAL A 19 9.25 -7.51 -26.62
N LEU A 20 10.16 -8.41 -26.95
CA LEU A 20 10.14 -9.23 -28.16
C LEU A 20 9.89 -10.68 -27.75
N GLN A 21 8.84 -11.30 -28.29
CA GLN A 21 8.66 -12.74 -28.17
C GLN A 21 9.19 -13.41 -29.42
N THR A 22 9.91 -14.52 -29.25
CA THR A 22 10.49 -15.28 -30.36
C THR A 22 9.78 -16.62 -30.53
N ASN A 23 9.88 -17.19 -31.73
CA ASN A 23 9.31 -18.51 -32.06
C ASN A 23 9.94 -19.67 -31.28
N ASP A 24 11.20 -19.55 -30.87
CA ASP A 24 11.91 -20.51 -30.01
C ASP A 24 11.53 -20.38 -28.52
N GLY A 25 10.64 -19.43 -28.20
CA GLY A 25 10.06 -19.29 -26.88
C GLY A 25 10.80 -18.36 -25.91
N ARG A 26 11.84 -17.67 -26.36
CA ARG A 26 12.47 -16.63 -25.53
C ARG A 26 11.60 -15.37 -25.47
N THR A 27 11.65 -14.69 -24.33
CA THR A 27 11.14 -13.33 -24.18
C THR A 27 12.34 -12.43 -23.97
N LEU A 28 12.59 -11.55 -24.94
CA LEU A 28 13.71 -10.60 -24.91
C LEU A 28 13.17 -9.23 -24.52
N VAL A 29 13.84 -8.53 -23.62
CA VAL A 29 13.50 -7.13 -23.28
C VAL A 29 14.68 -6.25 -23.64
N GLU A 30 14.42 -5.29 -24.53
CA GLU A 30 15.36 -4.30 -25.03
C GLU A 30 15.12 -2.96 -24.36
N ASN A 31 16.17 -2.24 -23.97
CA ASN A 31 16.07 -0.87 -23.49
C ASN A 31 16.29 0.12 -24.65
N THR A 32 15.22 0.74 -25.14
CA THR A 32 15.23 1.46 -26.43
C THR A 32 15.89 2.85 -26.42
N LEU A 33 16.33 3.37 -25.27
CA LEU A 33 16.66 4.81 -25.16
C LEU A 33 17.96 5.17 -24.43
N ARG A 34 18.85 4.21 -24.16
CA ARG A 34 20.22 4.52 -23.72
C ARG A 34 21.16 4.63 -24.91
N LEU A 35 21.12 5.75 -25.64
CA LEU A 35 22.32 6.17 -26.38
C LEU A 35 23.31 6.63 -25.30
N ASP A 36 24.47 5.97 -25.18
CA ASP A 36 25.53 6.49 -24.33
C ASP A 36 25.97 7.88 -24.83
N MET A 37 26.59 8.69 -23.98
CA MET A 37 27.07 10.04 -24.32
C MET A 37 28.04 10.08 -25.52
N ASN A 38 28.50 8.91 -25.98
CA ASN A 38 29.35 8.69 -27.15
C ASN A 38 28.59 8.27 -28.43
N GLY A 39 27.26 8.08 -28.37
CA GLY A 39 26.46 7.62 -29.52
C GLY A 39 26.42 6.11 -29.72
N ASP A 40 27.03 5.31 -28.84
CA ASP A 40 26.93 3.85 -28.87
C ASP A 40 25.60 3.38 -28.25
N GLU A 41 24.95 2.41 -28.91
CA GLU A 41 23.70 1.79 -28.46
C GLU A 41 23.89 1.08 -27.11
N PRO A 42 22.84 0.95 -26.27
CA PRO A 42 22.96 0.17 -25.06
C PRO A 42 23.06 -1.28 -25.46
N SER A 43 24.23 -1.86 -25.23
CA SER A 43 24.61 -3.13 -25.83
C SER A 43 23.92 -4.33 -25.20
N THR A 44 23.14 -4.21 -24.12
CA THR A 44 22.58 -5.38 -23.40
C THR A 44 21.05 -5.52 -23.47
N MET A 45 20.59 -6.76 -23.54
CA MET A 45 19.19 -7.19 -23.48
C MET A 45 18.97 -8.12 -22.30
N LEU A 46 17.75 -8.09 -21.75
CA LEU A 46 17.30 -9.09 -20.79
C LEU A 46 16.71 -10.27 -21.57
N VAL A 47 17.29 -11.45 -21.40
CA VAL A 47 16.84 -12.70 -22.01
C VAL A 47 16.13 -13.53 -20.94
N ILE A 48 14.85 -13.78 -21.14
CA ILE A 48 14.00 -14.55 -20.24
C ILE A 48 13.59 -15.83 -20.98
N SER A 49 13.87 -16.97 -20.35
CA SER A 49 13.48 -18.30 -20.80
C SER A 49 12.89 -19.08 -19.62
N ASP A 50 12.22 -20.21 -19.88
CA ASP A 50 11.62 -21.07 -18.85
C ASP A 50 12.56 -21.42 -17.68
N ARG A 51 13.87 -21.52 -17.95
CA ARG A 51 14.86 -21.99 -16.96
C ARG A 51 15.75 -20.90 -16.43
N GLU A 52 15.78 -19.74 -17.08
CA GLU A 52 16.84 -18.78 -16.81
C GLU A 52 16.51 -17.36 -17.24
N VAL A 53 17.00 -16.42 -16.43
CA VAL A 53 16.96 -14.98 -16.66
C VAL A 53 18.41 -14.49 -16.72
N LYS A 54 18.80 -13.90 -17.85
CA LYS A 54 20.17 -13.45 -18.10
C LYS A 54 20.17 -12.06 -18.72
N VAL A 55 21.22 -11.30 -18.42
CA VAL A 55 21.57 -10.10 -19.18
C VAL A 55 22.66 -10.51 -20.17
N GLN A 56 22.42 -10.26 -21.46
CA GLN A 56 23.34 -10.62 -22.55
C GLN A 56 23.53 -9.43 -23.48
N GLU A 57 24.62 -9.43 -24.24
CA GLU A 57 24.80 -8.46 -25.32
C GLU A 57 23.71 -8.65 -26.39
N ARG A 58 23.33 -7.57 -27.06
CA ARG A 58 22.22 -7.48 -28.01
C ARG A 58 22.43 -8.42 -29.19
N GLU A 59 23.66 -8.46 -29.69
CA GLU A 59 24.05 -9.32 -30.81
C GLU A 59 23.90 -10.81 -30.47
N ASP A 60 24.22 -11.19 -29.22
CA ASP A 60 24.10 -12.57 -28.74
C ASP A 60 22.64 -12.94 -28.40
N ALA A 61 21.85 -11.95 -27.95
CA ALA A 61 20.48 -12.16 -27.52
C ALA A 61 19.50 -12.26 -28.70
N LEU A 62 19.72 -11.48 -29.76
CA LEU A 62 18.79 -11.40 -30.89
C LEU A 62 18.71 -12.73 -31.64
N PRO A 63 17.52 -13.06 -32.17
CA PRO A 63 17.33 -14.29 -32.91
C PRO A 63 18.10 -14.29 -34.24
N THR A 64 18.80 -15.39 -34.54
CA THR A 64 19.49 -15.65 -35.83
C THR A 64 18.47 -15.87 -36.95
N SER A 65 18.88 -15.97 -38.22
CA SER A 65 17.97 -16.09 -39.40
C SER A 65 16.93 -17.23 -39.35
N THR A 66 17.07 -18.21 -38.44
CA THR A 66 16.10 -19.29 -38.19
C THR A 66 15.05 -18.96 -37.13
N ASN A 67 15.28 -17.94 -36.30
CA ASN A 67 14.41 -17.53 -35.21
C ASN A 67 13.73 -16.21 -35.60
N THR A 68 12.40 -16.18 -35.56
CA THR A 68 11.62 -14.99 -35.94
C THR A 68 10.93 -14.40 -34.74
N ILE A 69 10.89 -13.07 -34.66
CA ILE A 69 10.08 -12.34 -33.69
C ILE A 69 8.60 -12.56 -34.03
N THR A 70 7.84 -13.09 -33.08
CA THR A 70 6.41 -13.39 -33.23
C THR A 70 5.53 -12.23 -32.77
N SER A 71 5.97 -11.47 -31.76
CA SER A 71 5.25 -10.30 -31.26
C SER A 71 6.22 -9.25 -30.70
N THR A 72 5.76 -8.00 -30.68
CA THR A 72 6.50 -6.87 -30.10
C THR A 72 5.55 -6.03 -29.27
N THR A 73 5.95 -5.69 -28.05
CA THR A 73 5.15 -4.87 -27.12
C THR A 73 6.02 -3.79 -26.48
N ASP A 74 5.57 -2.54 -26.53
CA ASP A 74 6.24 -1.43 -25.85
C ASP A 74 5.81 -1.34 -24.38
N ILE A 75 6.79 -1.19 -23.47
CA ILE A 75 6.56 -0.99 -22.04
C ILE A 75 7.43 0.16 -21.50
N MET A 76 7.03 0.75 -20.38
CA MET A 76 7.70 1.87 -19.70
C MET A 76 8.59 1.42 -18.52
N GLY A 77 8.56 0.12 -18.20
CA GLY A 77 9.30 -0.48 -17.10
C GLY A 77 8.88 -1.93 -16.86
N VAL A 78 9.81 -2.74 -16.37
CA VAL A 78 9.60 -4.14 -15.99
C VAL A 78 9.25 -4.18 -14.51
N VAL A 79 8.02 -4.60 -14.16
CA VAL A 79 7.60 -4.77 -12.76
C VAL A 79 8.31 -5.98 -12.15
N GLY A 80 8.47 -7.04 -12.91
CA GLY A 80 9.20 -8.24 -12.52
C GLY A 80 8.66 -9.49 -13.20
N LEU A 81 9.13 -10.64 -12.73
CA LEU A 81 8.70 -11.97 -13.16
C LEU A 81 7.84 -12.61 -12.08
N LEU A 82 6.78 -13.30 -12.50
CA LEU A 82 5.89 -14.04 -11.62
C LEU A 82 5.79 -15.48 -12.10
N SER A 83 6.23 -16.42 -11.27
CA SER A 83 6.02 -17.85 -11.50
C SER A 83 4.78 -18.27 -10.73
N LEU A 84 3.78 -18.78 -11.44
CA LEU A 84 2.57 -19.38 -10.89
C LEU A 84 2.57 -20.89 -11.20
N VAL A 85 1.41 -21.55 -11.10
CA VAL A 85 1.31 -23.01 -11.18
C VAL A 85 1.50 -23.52 -12.59
N TYR A 86 0.84 -22.87 -13.55
CA TYR A 86 0.87 -23.28 -14.95
C TYR A 86 2.12 -22.76 -15.66
N GLY A 87 2.59 -21.57 -15.30
CA GLY A 87 3.91 -21.15 -15.74
C GLY A 87 4.33 -19.75 -15.32
N GLN A 88 5.21 -19.15 -16.12
CA GLN A 88 5.91 -17.92 -15.80
C GLN A 88 5.41 -16.74 -16.65
N TYR A 89 5.31 -15.58 -16.02
CA TYR A 89 4.77 -14.37 -16.62
C TYR A 89 5.67 -13.16 -16.36
N LEU A 90 5.93 -12.41 -17.42
CA LEU A 90 6.55 -11.09 -17.35
C LEU A 90 5.48 -10.04 -17.10
N VAL A 91 5.66 -9.25 -16.04
CA VAL A 91 4.76 -8.14 -15.70
C VAL A 91 5.43 -6.83 -16.07
N GLY A 92 4.76 -6.05 -16.93
CA GLY A 92 5.28 -4.79 -17.48
C GLY A 92 4.31 -3.62 -17.29
N ILE A 93 4.85 -2.39 -17.34
CA ILE A 93 4.07 -1.15 -17.25
C ILE A 93 3.81 -0.64 -18.67
N THR A 94 2.55 -0.43 -19.06
CA THR A 94 2.22 0.09 -20.41
C THR A 94 1.98 1.59 -20.39
N SER A 95 1.45 2.13 -19.29
CA SER A 95 1.18 3.57 -19.16
C SER A 95 1.54 4.10 -17.77
N ARG A 96 2.04 5.34 -17.76
CA ARG A 96 2.41 6.09 -16.55
C ARG A 96 2.06 7.57 -16.68
N SER A 97 1.85 8.26 -15.57
CA SER A 97 1.71 9.72 -15.52
C SER A 97 2.68 10.32 -14.52
N LEU A 98 3.19 11.53 -14.78
CA LEU A 98 3.99 12.25 -13.78
C LEU A 98 3.10 12.57 -12.57
N ALA A 99 3.57 12.24 -11.37
CA ALA A 99 2.80 12.41 -10.14
C ALA A 99 3.43 13.46 -9.21
N ALA A 100 4.76 13.46 -9.13
CA ALA A 100 5.51 14.32 -8.23
C ALA A 100 6.96 14.49 -8.73
N THR A 101 7.67 15.41 -8.10
CA THR A 101 9.11 15.62 -8.31
C THR A 101 9.86 15.78 -6.99
N ILE A 102 11.11 15.35 -6.94
CA ILE A 102 12.06 15.68 -5.88
C ILE A 102 13.25 16.33 -6.60
N GLN A 103 13.35 17.66 -6.53
CA GLN A 103 14.24 18.44 -7.41
C GLN A 103 14.09 18.00 -8.89
N SER A 104 15.15 17.49 -9.51
CA SER A 104 15.16 17.02 -10.91
C SER A 104 14.58 15.60 -11.10
N HIS A 105 14.37 14.84 -10.02
CA HIS A 105 13.88 13.47 -10.09
C HIS A 105 12.37 13.40 -10.30
N LYS A 106 11.95 12.70 -11.36
CA LYS A 106 10.54 12.49 -11.67
C LYS A 106 9.99 11.25 -10.98
N ILE A 107 8.86 11.40 -10.33
CA ILE A 107 8.09 10.28 -9.76
C ILE A 107 6.91 9.99 -10.67
N TRP A 108 6.85 8.76 -11.15
CA TRP A 108 5.84 8.26 -12.07
C TRP A 108 4.80 7.42 -11.33
N ARG A 109 3.53 7.72 -11.58
CA ARG A 109 2.39 6.88 -11.17
C ARG A 109 2.09 5.89 -12.27
N ILE A 110 2.01 4.61 -11.92
CA ILE A 110 1.60 3.53 -12.82
C ILE A 110 0.10 3.66 -13.07
N LYS A 111 -0.32 3.61 -14.34
CA LYS A 111 -1.73 3.72 -14.75
C LYS A 111 -2.29 2.39 -15.22
N THR A 112 -1.54 1.72 -16.09
CA THR A 112 -1.91 0.42 -16.64
C THR A 112 -0.67 -0.43 -16.80
N GLY A 113 -0.83 -1.74 -16.66
CA GLY A 113 0.21 -2.69 -16.98
C GLY A 113 -0.26 -3.82 -17.90
N ILE A 114 0.65 -4.75 -18.14
CA ILE A 114 0.44 -5.94 -18.95
C ILE A 114 1.09 -7.13 -18.28
N VAL A 115 0.49 -8.31 -18.49
CA VAL A 115 1.06 -9.60 -18.11
C VAL A 115 1.28 -10.37 -19.39
N ILE A 116 2.52 -10.73 -19.68
CA ILE A 116 2.97 -11.41 -20.89
C ILE A 116 3.45 -12.81 -20.48
N PRO A 117 2.88 -13.91 -21.00
CA PRO A 117 3.40 -15.24 -20.72
C PRO A 117 4.80 -15.39 -21.32
N VAL A 118 5.72 -15.95 -20.52
CA VAL A 118 7.03 -16.41 -21.00
C VAL A 118 6.81 -17.80 -21.65
N ALA A 119 7.46 -18.08 -22.79
CA ALA A 119 7.12 -19.29 -23.53
C ALA A 119 7.48 -20.56 -22.76
N GLY A 120 6.74 -21.64 -23.04
CA GLY A 120 6.46 -22.72 -22.10
C GLY A 120 5.06 -22.57 -21.49
N THR A 121 4.61 -21.32 -21.32
CA THR A 121 3.32 -20.91 -20.73
C THR A 121 2.34 -20.34 -21.76
N ILE A 122 2.47 -20.70 -23.03
CA ILE A 122 1.61 -20.14 -24.09
C ILE A 122 0.19 -20.64 -23.88
N TYR A 123 -0.76 -19.69 -23.82
CA TYR A 123 -2.18 -19.98 -23.80
C TYR A 123 -2.53 -21.00 -24.90
N PRO A 124 -3.03 -22.19 -24.55
CA PRO A 124 -3.34 -23.21 -25.54
C PRO A 124 -4.41 -22.64 -26.49
N ALA A 125 -4.12 -22.67 -27.79
CA ALA A 125 -5.09 -22.25 -28.81
C ALA A 125 -6.39 -23.08 -28.75
N SER A 126 -6.32 -24.29 -28.19
CA SER A 126 -7.45 -25.17 -27.94
C SER A 126 -7.33 -25.81 -26.55
N PRO A 127 -7.82 -25.15 -25.49
CA PRO A 127 -7.76 -25.66 -24.11
C PRO A 127 -8.48 -27.00 -23.96
N GLU A 128 -9.46 -27.27 -24.83
CA GLU A 128 -10.28 -28.48 -24.85
C GLU A 128 -9.47 -29.76 -25.14
N ASN A 129 -8.25 -29.66 -25.65
CA ASN A 129 -7.43 -30.82 -25.98
C ASN A 129 -6.36 -31.15 -24.92
N LEU A 130 -6.25 -30.32 -23.86
CA LEU A 130 -5.28 -30.54 -22.78
C LEU A 130 -5.76 -31.61 -21.81
N ASP A 131 -4.83 -32.15 -21.02
CA ASP A 131 -5.16 -32.95 -19.85
C ASP A 131 -5.85 -32.10 -18.76
N ASP A 132 -6.74 -32.73 -17.99
CA ASP A 132 -7.56 -32.05 -16.99
C ASP A 132 -6.71 -31.44 -15.87
N THR A 133 -5.59 -32.07 -15.50
CA THR A 133 -4.69 -31.52 -14.48
C THR A 133 -4.00 -30.24 -14.97
N VAL A 134 -3.50 -30.25 -16.20
CA VAL A 134 -2.85 -29.07 -16.82
C VAL A 134 -3.86 -27.93 -17.00
N LEU A 135 -5.09 -28.27 -17.39
CA LEU A 135 -6.16 -27.31 -17.59
C LEU A 135 -6.63 -26.69 -16.25
N ALA A 136 -6.59 -27.44 -15.15
CA ALA A 136 -6.89 -26.93 -13.81
C ALA A 136 -5.87 -25.88 -13.36
N GLN A 137 -4.58 -26.17 -13.56
CA GLN A 137 -3.49 -25.23 -13.28
C GLN A 137 -3.65 -23.94 -14.10
N TYR A 138 -3.95 -24.10 -15.40
CA TYR A 138 -4.19 -22.99 -16.30
C TYR A 138 -5.31 -22.04 -15.83
N PHE A 139 -6.45 -22.60 -15.40
CA PHE A 139 -7.57 -21.79 -14.91
C PHE A 139 -7.28 -21.12 -13.56
N ALA A 140 -6.52 -21.79 -12.68
CA ALA A 140 -6.06 -21.21 -11.44
C ALA A 140 -5.18 -19.98 -11.72
N ASP A 141 -4.15 -20.12 -12.56
CA ASP A 141 -3.28 -19.02 -12.98
C ASP A 141 -4.07 -17.85 -13.57
N LYS A 142 -5.00 -18.13 -14.51
CA LYS A 142 -5.81 -17.08 -15.14
C LYS A 142 -6.53 -16.23 -14.09
N LYS A 143 -7.15 -16.85 -13.09
CA LYS A 143 -7.87 -16.17 -12.00
C LYS A 143 -6.92 -15.34 -11.13
N LEU A 144 -5.76 -15.90 -10.79
CA LEU A 144 -4.75 -15.19 -10.00
C LEU A 144 -4.21 -13.96 -10.74
N LEU A 145 -3.95 -14.08 -12.04
CA LEU A 145 -3.46 -12.99 -12.88
C LEU A 145 -4.46 -11.83 -13.00
N GLU A 146 -5.76 -12.10 -13.01
CA GLU A 146 -6.79 -11.06 -12.97
C GLU A 146 -6.66 -10.20 -11.69
N HIS A 147 -6.37 -10.83 -10.55
CA HIS A 147 -6.16 -10.10 -9.30
C HIS A 147 -4.81 -9.36 -9.26
N ILE A 148 -3.75 -9.91 -9.85
CA ILE A 148 -2.46 -9.21 -9.99
C ILE A 148 -2.61 -7.96 -10.86
N ARG A 149 -3.33 -8.07 -11.99
CA ARG A 149 -3.68 -6.90 -12.83
C ARG A 149 -4.48 -5.86 -12.05
N SER A 150 -5.40 -6.31 -11.18
CA SER A 150 -6.14 -5.42 -10.28
C SER A 150 -5.25 -4.57 -9.37
N ILE A 151 -4.15 -5.13 -8.85
CA ILE A 151 -3.17 -4.37 -8.05
C ILE A 151 -2.38 -3.40 -8.94
N LEU A 152 -1.92 -3.86 -10.10
CA LEU A 152 -1.12 -3.08 -11.04
C LEU A 152 -1.87 -1.86 -11.57
N ASP A 153 -3.15 -2.04 -11.91
CA ASP A 153 -4.04 -1.01 -12.45
C ASP A 153 -4.76 -0.22 -11.35
N SER A 154 -4.41 -0.42 -10.07
CA SER A 154 -5.00 0.30 -8.93
C SER A 154 -4.76 1.81 -8.98
N GLY A 155 -3.72 2.22 -9.73
CA GLY A 155 -3.23 3.58 -9.75
C GLY A 155 -2.59 4.01 -8.43
N GLN A 156 -2.20 3.08 -7.55
CA GLN A 156 -1.55 3.41 -6.26
C GLN A 156 -0.11 2.91 -6.19
N LEU A 157 0.50 2.63 -7.35
CA LEU A 157 1.89 2.23 -7.47
C LEU A 157 2.72 3.33 -8.10
N TYR A 158 3.90 3.59 -7.55
CA TYR A 158 4.78 4.69 -7.95
C TYR A 158 6.22 4.23 -8.05
N TYR A 159 6.97 4.82 -8.98
CA TYR A 159 8.40 4.55 -9.15
C TYR A 159 9.12 5.80 -9.64
N SER A 160 10.44 5.83 -9.46
CA SER A 160 11.33 6.78 -10.12
C SER A 160 12.45 6.02 -10.79
N SER A 161 12.83 6.45 -12.00
CA SER A 161 13.96 5.86 -12.73
C SER A 161 15.31 6.33 -12.20
N THR A 162 15.33 7.36 -11.35
CA THR A 162 16.56 8.06 -10.96
C THR A 162 16.75 8.18 -9.46
N TYR A 163 15.70 7.97 -8.67
CA TYR A 163 15.71 8.14 -7.22
C TYR A 163 15.05 6.93 -6.56
N ASP A 164 15.63 6.44 -5.48
CA ASP A 164 15.07 5.30 -4.76
C ASP A 164 13.89 5.72 -3.88
N LEU A 165 12.67 5.41 -4.35
CA LEU A 165 11.43 5.64 -3.62
C LEU A 165 11.16 4.59 -2.53
N THR A 166 11.99 3.58 -2.30
CA THR A 166 11.74 2.64 -1.20
C THR A 166 12.27 3.16 0.13
N HIS A 167 13.13 4.19 0.09
CA HIS A 167 13.78 4.74 1.26
C HIS A 167 13.48 6.22 1.44
N SER A 168 13.40 6.67 2.68
CA SER A 168 13.36 8.10 2.97
C SER A 168 14.63 8.81 2.48
N MET A 169 14.56 10.12 2.30
CA MET A 169 15.72 10.92 1.88
C MET A 169 16.92 10.74 2.80
N GLN A 170 16.68 10.67 4.10
CA GLN A 170 17.73 10.41 5.08
C GLN A 170 18.36 9.03 4.89
N HIS A 171 17.55 7.97 4.71
CA HIS A 171 18.07 6.63 4.46
C HIS A 171 18.85 6.55 3.15
N ASN A 172 18.37 7.19 2.08
CA ASN A 172 19.10 7.30 0.81
C ASN A 172 20.42 8.08 0.95
N PHE A 173 20.44 9.13 1.77
CA PHE A 173 21.67 9.86 2.07
C PHE A 173 22.68 8.93 2.76
N ILE A 174 22.27 8.25 3.83
CA ILE A 174 23.11 7.33 4.61
C ILE A 174 23.65 6.19 3.75
N ALA A 175 22.80 5.61 2.90
CA ALA A 175 23.16 4.54 1.97
C ALA A 175 24.26 4.95 0.99
N ASN A 176 24.25 6.21 0.54
CA ASN A 176 25.25 6.73 -0.39
C ASN A 176 26.55 7.16 0.29
N THR A 177 26.50 7.57 1.56
CA THR A 177 27.68 8.08 2.29
C THR A 177 28.42 7.02 3.09
N THR A 178 27.77 5.93 3.48
CA THR A 178 28.33 4.94 4.40
C THR A 178 28.82 3.72 3.62
N THR A 179 30.12 3.42 3.71
CA THR A 179 30.76 2.26 3.05
C THR A 179 30.76 0.99 3.91
N SER A 180 30.14 1.00 5.09
CA SER A 180 30.19 -0.13 6.02
C SER A 180 29.15 -1.20 5.65
N SER A 181 29.54 -2.47 5.80
CA SER A 181 28.66 -3.64 5.67
C SER A 181 27.53 -3.70 6.72
N ASP A 182 27.54 -2.78 7.69
CA ASP A 182 26.64 -2.76 8.86
C ASP A 182 25.43 -1.85 8.70
N THR A 183 25.34 -1.05 7.62
CA THR A 183 24.11 -0.34 7.26
C THR A 183 23.14 -1.32 6.61
N ARG A 184 22.34 -2.00 7.44
CA ARG A 184 21.16 -2.71 6.98
C ARG A 184 20.12 -1.71 6.50
N ILE A 185 20.09 -1.51 5.19
CA ILE A 185 19.03 -0.78 4.50
C ILE A 185 17.83 -1.74 4.39
N ASP A 186 16.65 -1.30 4.85
CA ASP A 186 15.47 -2.15 4.99
C ASP A 186 14.57 -2.07 3.75
N ASP A 187 14.44 -3.18 3.02
CA ASP A 187 13.66 -3.29 1.79
C ASP A 187 12.14 -3.46 2.01
N ARG A 188 11.60 -3.19 3.21
CA ARG A 188 10.17 -3.35 3.53
C ARG A 188 9.22 -2.53 2.67
N TYR A 189 9.71 -1.50 1.99
CA TYR A 189 8.94 -0.65 1.09
C TYR A 189 9.22 -0.94 -0.39
N PHE A 190 10.11 -1.88 -0.71
CA PHE A 190 10.32 -2.37 -2.08
C PHE A 190 9.20 -3.34 -2.46
N PHE A 191 8.07 -2.76 -2.90
CA PHE A 191 6.79 -3.46 -3.00
C PHE A 191 6.79 -4.65 -3.96
N ASN A 192 7.57 -4.58 -5.03
CA ASN A 192 7.72 -5.64 -6.03
C ASN A 192 9.03 -6.45 -5.87
N LEU A 193 9.64 -6.43 -4.68
CA LEU A 193 10.91 -7.13 -4.40
C LEU A 193 10.86 -8.60 -4.82
N HIS A 194 9.81 -9.33 -4.41
CA HIS A 194 9.63 -10.75 -4.75
C HIS A 194 9.70 -10.98 -6.27
N MET A 195 8.98 -10.18 -7.06
CA MET A 195 8.94 -10.29 -8.52
C MET A 195 10.27 -9.84 -9.19
N GLN A 196 11.06 -9.01 -8.52
CA GLN A 196 12.36 -8.54 -8.99
C GLN A 196 13.50 -9.52 -8.68
N SER A 197 13.30 -10.52 -7.82
CA SER A 197 14.37 -11.43 -7.33
C SER A 197 15.23 -12.04 -8.44
N ALA A 198 14.60 -12.52 -9.52
CA ALA A 198 15.32 -13.11 -10.66
C ALA A 198 16.14 -12.07 -11.44
N LEU A 199 15.60 -10.85 -11.58
CA LEU A 199 16.27 -9.73 -12.26
C LEU A 199 17.45 -9.21 -11.45
N ILE A 200 17.28 -9.06 -10.13
CA ILE A 200 18.34 -8.69 -9.20
C ILE A 200 19.48 -9.71 -9.23
N SER A 201 19.14 -11.00 -9.26
CA SER A 201 20.13 -12.08 -9.35
C SER A 201 20.92 -12.00 -10.66
N ALA A 202 20.24 -11.81 -11.79
CA ALA A 202 20.84 -11.67 -13.11
C ALA A 202 21.69 -10.40 -13.28
N ALA A 203 21.42 -9.35 -12.50
CA ALA A 203 22.11 -8.06 -12.53
C ALA A 203 23.45 -8.00 -11.76
N THR A 204 23.92 -9.13 -11.22
CA THR A 204 25.18 -9.22 -10.45
C THR A 204 26.38 -8.86 -11.37
N PRO A 205 27.29 -7.94 -10.97
CA PRO A 205 27.56 -7.48 -9.60
C PRO A 205 26.85 -6.18 -9.15
N LYS A 206 26.13 -5.45 -10.00
CA LYS A 206 25.49 -4.16 -9.64
C LYS A 206 24.00 -4.34 -9.26
N ARG A 207 23.74 -5.03 -8.15
CA ARG A 207 22.39 -5.45 -7.70
C ARG A 207 21.35 -4.33 -7.64
N ASP A 208 21.69 -3.14 -7.13
CA ASP A 208 20.70 -2.10 -6.78
C ASP A 208 20.57 -0.94 -7.79
N THR A 209 21.50 -0.85 -8.74
CA THR A 209 21.57 0.27 -9.71
C THR A 209 21.47 -0.20 -11.16
N HIS A 210 21.15 -1.48 -11.37
CA HIS A 210 21.00 -2.04 -12.69
C HIS A 210 19.74 -1.48 -13.38
N PRO A 211 19.79 -1.12 -14.67
CA PRO A 211 18.64 -0.60 -15.42
C PRO A 211 17.40 -1.49 -15.46
N TRP A 212 17.59 -2.79 -15.18
CA TRP A 212 16.54 -3.81 -15.19
C TRP A 212 15.82 -3.93 -13.84
N VAL A 213 16.40 -3.38 -12.76
CA VAL A 213 15.83 -3.45 -11.42
C VAL A 213 14.98 -2.21 -11.18
N LEU A 214 13.66 -2.39 -11.21
CA LEU A 214 12.70 -1.31 -11.02
C LEU A 214 12.13 -1.37 -9.61
N LYS A 215 12.48 -0.39 -8.78
CA LYS A 215 11.94 -0.24 -7.43
C LYS A 215 10.59 0.48 -7.44
N ILE A 216 9.53 -0.21 -7.03
CA ILE A 216 8.17 0.32 -6.95
C ILE A 216 7.75 0.41 -5.48
N ILE A 217 7.05 1.49 -5.12
CA ILE A 217 6.30 1.58 -3.87
C ILE A 217 4.79 1.46 -4.13
N ALA A 218 4.08 0.91 -3.15
CA ALA A 218 2.64 1.07 -3.03
C ALA A 218 2.33 2.19 -2.05
N GLY A 219 1.36 3.04 -2.39
CA GLY A 219 0.86 4.08 -1.50
C GLY A 219 0.51 5.35 -2.25
N PHE A 220 1.27 6.42 -2.03
CA PHE A 220 1.00 7.73 -2.63
C PHE A 220 2.29 8.51 -2.90
N ALA A 221 2.31 9.28 -3.99
CA ALA A 221 3.26 10.35 -4.21
C ALA A 221 2.56 11.52 -4.90
N GLY A 222 2.72 12.72 -4.37
CA GLY A 222 2.17 13.96 -4.96
C GLY A 222 3.04 15.17 -4.60
N SER A 223 2.98 16.21 -5.44
CA SER A 223 3.64 17.50 -5.17
C SER A 223 2.64 18.64 -5.24
N ILE A 224 2.87 19.65 -4.39
CA ILE A 224 2.19 20.95 -4.43
C ILE A 224 3.22 22.06 -4.27
N ASP A 225 2.91 23.24 -4.77
CA ASP A 225 3.68 24.44 -4.48
C ASP A 225 3.11 25.16 -3.26
N ILE A 226 4.01 25.77 -2.49
CA ILE A 226 3.73 26.43 -1.22
C ILE A 226 4.38 27.81 -1.27
N ASP A 227 3.53 28.82 -1.25
CA ASP A 227 3.99 30.19 -1.28
C ASP A 227 4.17 30.74 0.13
N TYR A 228 5.34 31.33 0.37
CA TYR A 228 5.67 32.07 1.57
C TYR A 228 5.77 33.55 1.22
N ASN A 229 4.82 34.34 1.73
CA ASN A 229 4.84 35.79 1.60
C ASN A 229 4.87 36.46 2.98
N PRO A 230 6.04 36.94 3.43
CA PRO A 230 6.17 37.54 4.75
C PRO A 230 5.42 38.87 4.90
N ASN A 231 5.04 39.51 3.79
CA ASN A 231 4.36 40.81 3.74
C ASN A 231 2.82 40.73 3.76
N LEU A 232 2.24 39.55 4.01
CA LEU A 232 0.78 39.39 4.19
C LEU A 232 0.28 40.22 5.39
N GLU A 233 -0.83 40.95 5.19
CA GLU A 233 -1.48 41.77 6.23
C GLU A 233 -1.76 40.92 7.48
N GLY A 234 -1.12 41.27 8.60
CA GLY A 234 -1.15 40.50 9.86
C GLY A 234 0.23 40.29 10.51
N ASN A 235 1.32 40.41 9.76
CA ASN A 235 2.70 40.43 10.29
C ASN A 235 3.14 41.86 10.66
N SER A 236 2.44 42.50 11.60
CA SER A 236 2.69 43.90 12.01
C SER A 236 3.98 44.09 12.87
N LEU A 237 4.87 43.10 12.92
CA LEU A 237 6.11 43.13 13.70
C LEU A 237 7.38 43.26 12.85
N LEU A 238 7.28 43.31 11.52
CA LEU A 238 8.43 43.55 10.66
C LEU A 238 8.78 45.04 10.70
N SER A 239 9.99 45.37 11.16
CA SER A 239 10.52 46.74 11.16
C SER A 239 10.55 47.33 9.73
N GLU A 240 10.46 48.65 9.58
CA GLU A 240 10.46 49.32 8.26
C GLU A 240 11.67 48.97 7.38
N ASN A 241 12.79 48.54 7.99
CA ASN A 241 14.00 48.08 7.30
C ASN A 241 13.95 46.61 6.82
N GLN A 242 12.88 45.86 7.10
CA GLN A 242 12.68 44.45 6.72
C GLN A 242 11.61 44.26 5.63
N LYS A 243 11.08 45.35 5.05
CA LYS A 243 10.07 45.31 3.97
C LYS A 243 10.60 44.83 2.61
N GLU A 244 11.89 44.54 2.49
CA GLU A 244 12.52 43.97 1.28
C GLU A 244 12.63 42.44 1.31
N ILE A 245 11.91 41.73 2.19
CA ILE A 245 11.90 40.27 2.13
C ILE A 245 11.01 39.83 0.94
N THR A 246 11.66 39.29 -0.09
CA THR A 246 10.99 38.75 -1.29
C THR A 246 10.16 37.52 -0.94
N SER A 247 8.94 37.45 -1.47
CA SER A 247 8.14 36.21 -1.43
C SER A 247 8.94 35.06 -2.05
N LYS A 248 8.86 33.88 -1.42
CA LYS A 248 9.49 32.65 -1.87
C LYS A 248 8.43 31.60 -2.12
N SER A 249 8.70 30.70 -3.07
CA SER A 249 7.86 29.53 -3.31
C SER A 249 8.69 28.27 -3.08
N TYR A 250 8.08 27.28 -2.46
CA TYR A 250 8.66 25.97 -2.17
C TYR A 250 7.81 24.89 -2.82
N THR A 251 8.43 23.81 -3.25
CA THR A 251 7.70 22.61 -3.63
C THR A 251 7.67 21.65 -2.43
N LEU A 252 6.48 21.24 -2.02
CA LEU A 252 6.28 20.14 -1.08
C LEU A 252 5.93 18.88 -1.86
N THR A 253 6.65 17.80 -1.56
CA THR A 253 6.37 16.46 -2.08
C THR A 253 6.05 15.53 -0.92
N LEU A 254 4.84 14.98 -0.93
CA LEU A 254 4.39 13.97 0.04
C LEU A 254 4.57 12.58 -0.58
N VAL A 255 5.33 11.72 0.09
CA VAL A 255 5.47 10.31 -0.27
C VAL A 255 4.94 9.44 0.87
N SER A 256 4.11 8.45 0.54
CA SER A 256 3.54 7.50 1.48
C SER A 256 3.84 6.10 0.99
N ARG A 257 4.59 5.33 1.79
CA ARG A 257 5.16 4.03 1.40
C ARG A 257 4.55 2.95 2.28
N LEU A 258 3.74 2.07 1.69
CA LEU A 258 3.11 0.96 2.37
C LEU A 258 4.08 -0.23 2.44
N SER A 259 4.29 -0.76 3.64
CA SER A 259 5.16 -1.92 3.84
C SER A 259 4.54 -3.18 3.25
N HIS A 260 5.33 -3.97 2.52
CA HIS A 260 4.91 -5.28 2.00
C HIS A 260 4.99 -6.39 3.08
N CYS A 261 5.76 -6.19 4.16
CA CYS A 261 6.03 -7.20 5.19
C CYS A 261 4.77 -7.75 5.88
N ARG A 262 3.76 -6.92 6.12
CA ARG A 262 2.45 -7.37 6.63
C ARG A 262 1.29 -6.64 5.96
N LEU A 263 1.28 -6.68 4.63
CA LEU A 263 0.22 -6.14 3.79
C LEU A 263 -1.04 -7.01 3.84
N GLY A 264 -2.21 -6.37 3.92
CA GLY A 264 -3.45 -7.07 3.68
C GLY A 264 -4.70 -6.27 3.96
N THR A 265 -5.86 -6.85 3.64
CA THR A 265 -7.16 -6.19 3.78
C THR A 265 -7.62 -6.09 5.24
N ARG A 266 -8.66 -5.28 5.49
CA ARG A 266 -8.99 -4.75 6.82
C ARG A 266 -9.06 -5.76 7.94
N TYR A 267 -9.77 -6.86 7.73
CA TYR A 267 -9.97 -7.89 8.74
C TYR A 267 -9.06 -9.11 8.53
N MET A 268 -8.42 -9.23 7.35
CA MET A 268 -7.48 -10.32 7.07
C MET A 268 -6.13 -10.10 7.77
N ARG A 269 -5.64 -8.85 7.82
CA ARG A 269 -4.37 -8.53 8.47
C ARG A 269 -4.53 -7.40 9.49
N ARG A 270 -4.29 -7.73 10.75
CA ARG A 270 -4.24 -6.82 11.90
C ARG A 270 -3.14 -7.24 12.85
N GLY A 271 -2.76 -6.32 13.74
CA GLY A 271 -1.66 -6.55 14.67
C GLY A 271 -0.31 -6.70 13.98
N ILE A 272 0.65 -7.29 14.69
CA ILE A 272 1.96 -7.68 14.18
C ILE A 272 2.00 -9.13 13.74
N ASP A 273 3.02 -9.52 12.98
CA ASP A 273 3.42 -10.93 12.80
C ASP A 273 4.51 -11.32 13.81
N GLU A 274 5.03 -12.54 13.69
CA GLU A 274 6.09 -13.10 14.53
C GLU A 274 7.45 -12.41 14.37
N GLU A 275 7.64 -11.69 13.26
CA GLU A 275 8.82 -10.86 13.01
C GLU A 275 8.66 -9.43 13.52
N GLY A 276 7.51 -9.10 14.10
CA GLY A 276 7.22 -7.77 14.63
C GLY A 276 6.82 -6.76 13.56
N ASN A 277 6.50 -7.19 12.33
CA ASN A 277 6.01 -6.28 11.30
C ASN A 277 4.55 -5.93 11.57
N ALA A 278 4.23 -4.65 11.73
CA ALA A 278 2.86 -4.21 11.93
C ALA A 278 2.05 -4.21 10.63
N ALA A 279 0.81 -4.68 10.71
CA ALA A 279 -0.09 -4.73 9.57
C ALA A 279 -0.31 -3.34 8.98
N ASN A 280 -0.16 -3.25 7.66
CA ASN A 280 -0.35 -2.04 6.86
C ASN A 280 0.37 -0.82 7.45
N SER A 281 1.63 -1.04 7.86
CA SER A 281 2.54 0.03 8.28
C SER A 281 2.88 0.92 7.08
N VAL A 282 2.78 2.24 7.25
CA VAL A 282 3.08 3.24 6.23
C VAL A 282 4.09 4.23 6.76
N GLU A 283 5.19 4.42 6.04
CA GLU A 283 6.09 5.55 6.22
C GLU A 283 5.57 6.75 5.42
N MET A 284 5.38 7.87 6.08
CA MET A 284 4.91 9.12 5.49
C MET A 284 6.05 10.13 5.53
N GLU A 285 6.51 10.58 4.38
CA GLU A 285 7.59 11.53 4.24
C GLU A 285 7.12 12.82 3.57
N GLN A 286 7.29 13.93 4.28
CA GLN A 286 7.05 15.29 3.77
C GLN A 286 8.39 15.93 3.40
N ILE A 287 8.64 16.07 2.10
CA ILE A 287 9.86 16.65 1.54
C ILE A 287 9.55 18.09 1.11
N VAL A 288 10.36 19.05 1.50
CA VAL A 288 10.22 20.46 1.12
C VAL A 288 11.55 20.97 0.56
N PHE A 289 11.52 21.62 -0.59
CA PHE A 289 12.69 22.24 -1.22
C PHE A 289 12.27 23.52 -1.94
N ASP A 290 13.24 24.39 -2.21
CA ASP A 290 13.00 25.64 -2.95
C ASP A 290 12.49 25.32 -4.37
N HIS A 291 11.46 26.03 -4.84
CA HIS A 291 10.94 25.83 -6.19
C HIS A 291 12.02 26.12 -7.25
N ASP A 292 12.91 27.10 -7.00
CA ASP A 292 14.11 27.34 -7.80
C ASP A 292 15.32 26.63 -7.16
N PHE A 293 15.26 25.30 -7.14
CA PHE A 293 16.31 24.46 -6.55
C PHE A 293 17.67 24.57 -7.27
N VAL A 294 17.73 25.22 -8.44
CA VAL A 294 18.99 25.51 -9.14
C VAL A 294 19.75 26.61 -8.42
N LYS A 295 19.04 27.65 -7.95
CA LYS A 295 19.63 28.75 -7.17
C LYS A 295 19.82 28.38 -5.70
N ASN A 296 18.82 27.74 -5.11
CA ASN A 296 18.83 27.38 -3.69
C ASN A 296 18.66 25.86 -3.54
N LYS A 297 19.77 25.18 -3.28
CA LYS A 297 19.82 23.71 -3.23
C LYS A 297 19.43 23.12 -1.86
N LEU A 298 18.84 23.91 -0.97
CA LEU A 298 18.40 23.45 0.34
C LEU A 298 17.17 22.55 0.22
N ILE A 299 17.18 21.45 0.97
CA ILE A 299 16.09 20.47 1.02
C ILE A 299 15.90 19.95 2.44
N SER A 300 14.66 19.70 2.82
CA SER A 300 14.29 19.11 4.10
C SER A 300 13.32 17.95 3.92
N SER A 301 13.41 16.96 4.80
CA SER A 301 12.51 15.81 4.86
C SER A 301 12.07 15.55 6.30
N PHE A 302 10.77 15.33 6.49
CA PHE A 302 10.17 14.95 7.77
C PHE A 302 9.42 13.64 7.62
N VAL A 303 9.83 12.63 8.40
CA VAL A 303 9.28 11.28 8.38
C VAL A 303 8.42 11.00 9.61
N GLN A 304 7.29 10.33 9.42
CA GLN A 304 6.45 9.76 10.47
C GLN A 304 5.88 8.42 10.04
N ILE A 305 5.44 7.59 11.00
CA ILE A 305 4.96 6.24 10.74
C ILE A 305 3.53 6.12 11.23
N ARG A 306 2.71 5.38 10.48
CA ARG A 306 1.40 4.93 10.97
C ARG A 306 1.21 3.45 10.74
N GLY A 307 0.50 2.76 11.63
CA GLY A 307 0.26 1.33 11.48
C GLY A 307 -0.81 0.81 12.43
N SER A 308 -1.13 -0.48 12.27
CA SER A 308 -1.91 -1.19 13.28
C SER A 308 -1.22 -1.13 14.65
N VAL A 309 -2.03 -1.17 15.72
CA VAL A 309 -1.56 -1.35 17.10
C VAL A 309 -0.60 -2.55 17.15
N PRO A 310 0.63 -2.38 17.69
CA PRO A 310 1.72 -3.34 17.54
C PRO A 310 1.62 -4.50 18.56
N LEU A 311 0.51 -5.21 18.51
CA LEU A 311 0.22 -6.37 19.35
C LEU A 311 -0.12 -7.56 18.45
N LEU A 312 0.00 -8.78 18.96
CA LEU A 312 -0.57 -9.96 18.29
C LEU A 312 -2.07 -10.00 18.56
N TRP A 313 -2.89 -9.59 17.59
CA TRP A 313 -4.35 -9.60 17.72
C TRP A 313 -5.05 -9.76 16.38
N THR A 314 -6.26 -10.29 16.41
CA THR A 314 -7.07 -10.57 15.22
C THR A 314 -8.55 -10.22 15.43
N GLN A 315 -9.27 -10.09 14.32
CA GLN A 315 -10.73 -9.98 14.28
C GLN A 315 -11.26 -10.88 13.17
N LYS A 316 -11.78 -12.05 13.54
CA LYS A 316 -12.35 -13.00 12.56
C LYS A 316 -13.70 -12.50 12.09
N LEU A 317 -13.88 -12.39 10.78
CA LEU A 317 -15.14 -11.98 10.15
C LEU A 317 -16.22 -13.05 10.33
N ASP A 318 -17.41 -12.63 10.75
CA ASP A 318 -18.56 -13.49 10.99
C ASP A 318 -19.88 -12.81 10.54
N LEU A 319 -19.80 -11.94 9.52
CA LEU A 319 -20.87 -11.03 9.07
C LEU A 319 -21.32 -9.97 10.08
N SER A 320 -20.82 -9.97 11.32
CA SER A 320 -21.12 -8.91 12.26
C SER A 320 -20.57 -7.57 11.78
N TYR A 321 -21.27 -6.48 12.10
CA TYR A 321 -20.81 -5.14 11.75
C TYR A 321 -19.47 -4.79 12.42
N ARG A 322 -19.24 -5.33 13.63
CA ARG A 322 -18.02 -5.14 14.41
C ARG A 322 -17.61 -6.47 15.05
N PRO A 323 -16.75 -7.27 14.39
CA PRO A 323 -16.31 -8.56 14.91
C PRO A 323 -15.50 -8.43 16.20
N ALA A 324 -15.54 -9.48 17.04
CA ALA A 324 -14.88 -9.50 18.34
C ALA A 324 -13.34 -9.43 18.24
N LEU A 325 -12.72 -8.74 19.20
CA LEU A 325 -11.27 -8.68 19.35
C LEU A 325 -10.74 -9.96 20.01
N LYS A 326 -9.69 -10.54 19.43
CA LYS A 326 -8.88 -11.58 20.06
C LYS A 326 -7.46 -11.06 20.18
N ILE A 327 -6.97 -10.90 21.41
CA ILE A 327 -5.64 -10.36 21.72
C ILE A 327 -4.84 -11.49 22.35
N ALA A 328 -3.61 -11.71 21.89
CA ALA A 328 -2.71 -12.68 22.50
C ALA A 328 -2.34 -12.25 23.92
N ASP A 329 -2.08 -13.22 24.79
CA ASP A 329 -1.58 -12.92 26.13
C ASP A 329 -0.11 -12.46 26.04
N THR A 330 0.11 -11.16 26.24
CA THR A 330 1.44 -10.55 26.22
C THR A 330 2.27 -10.90 27.46
N SER A 331 1.75 -11.67 28.41
CA SER A 331 2.54 -12.22 29.51
C SER A 331 3.47 -13.35 29.03
N SER A 332 3.05 -14.11 28.02
CA SER A 332 3.85 -15.19 27.43
C SER A 332 5.01 -14.67 26.60
N GLU A 333 6.15 -15.37 26.65
CA GLU A 333 7.33 -15.01 25.85
C GLU A 333 7.10 -15.15 24.35
N GLU A 334 6.26 -16.11 23.93
CA GLU A 334 5.86 -16.30 22.54
C GLU A 334 5.16 -15.06 21.97
N SER A 335 4.27 -14.44 22.75
CA SER A 335 3.58 -13.22 22.31
C SER A 335 4.41 -11.96 22.51
N TRP A 336 5.30 -11.94 23.50
CA TRP A 336 6.15 -10.80 23.82
C TRP A 336 7.28 -10.62 22.81
N THR A 337 7.92 -11.69 22.36
CA THR A 337 9.10 -11.64 21.48
C THR A 337 8.84 -10.80 20.22
N PRO A 338 7.73 -10.97 19.48
CA PRO A 338 7.47 -10.14 18.30
C PRO A 338 7.20 -8.67 18.63
N VAL A 339 6.57 -8.37 19.77
CA VAL A 339 6.37 -6.99 20.25
C VAL A 339 7.71 -6.34 20.61
N GLN A 340 8.62 -7.08 21.22
CA GLN A 340 9.97 -6.60 21.53
C GLN A 340 10.80 -6.37 20.25
N LYS A 341 10.72 -7.29 19.27
CA LYS A 341 11.33 -7.10 17.95
C LYS A 341 10.83 -5.82 17.30
N HIS A 342 9.53 -5.57 17.35
CA HIS A 342 8.89 -4.40 16.79
C HIS A 342 9.46 -3.07 17.32
N TYR A 343 9.56 -2.91 18.65
CA TYR A 343 10.11 -1.68 19.23
C TYR A 343 11.60 -1.52 18.94
N THR A 344 12.36 -2.62 19.02
CA THR A 344 13.79 -2.64 18.67
C THR A 344 14.02 -2.21 17.22
N ASP A 345 13.20 -2.70 16.30
CA ASP A 345 13.26 -2.34 14.88
C ASP A 345 12.99 -0.84 14.65
N LEU A 346 11.94 -0.28 15.27
CA LEU A 346 11.67 1.16 15.20
C LEU A 346 12.83 2.00 15.73
N LYS A 347 13.46 1.57 16.83
CA LYS A 347 14.65 2.24 17.33
C LYS A 347 15.78 2.20 16.29
N HIS A 348 16.12 1.02 15.79
CA HIS A 348 17.24 0.85 14.86
C HIS A 348 17.08 1.66 13.57
N GLN A 349 15.85 1.81 13.08
CA GLN A 349 15.58 2.53 11.83
C GLN A 349 15.56 4.05 12.01
N TYR A 350 14.92 4.53 13.08
CA TYR A 350 14.56 5.95 13.18
C TYR A 350 15.30 6.70 14.28
N ILE A 351 15.97 5.98 15.19
CA ILE A 351 16.88 6.56 16.17
C ILE A 351 18.28 6.14 15.74
N GLY A 352 18.98 7.05 15.07
CA GLY A 352 20.27 6.82 14.42
C GLY A 352 21.45 6.57 15.38
N GLU A 353 21.29 5.67 16.37
CA GLU A 353 22.32 5.25 17.34
C GLU A 353 23.63 4.83 16.66
N ARG A 354 23.60 4.44 15.38
CA ARG A 354 24.78 3.97 14.62
C ARG A 354 25.57 5.05 13.88
N LEU A 355 25.06 6.27 13.73
CA LEU A 355 25.61 7.24 12.76
C LEU A 355 26.28 8.47 13.38
N LEU A 356 26.20 8.64 14.70
CA LEU A 356 26.77 9.80 15.38
C LEU A 356 27.54 9.35 16.63
N SER A 357 28.86 9.47 16.58
CA SER A 357 29.79 9.15 17.68
C SER A 357 29.82 10.22 18.80
N SER A 358 28.76 11.00 18.97
CA SER A 358 28.71 12.13 19.91
C SER A 358 27.56 12.01 20.92
N ASN A 359 27.87 12.20 22.20
CA ASN A 359 26.98 12.17 23.39
C ASN A 359 25.83 13.21 23.42
N ALA A 360 25.12 13.49 22.32
CA ALA A 360 24.00 14.44 22.27
C ALA A 360 22.65 13.72 22.11
N ASP A 361 21.57 14.22 22.73
CA ASP A 361 20.28 13.51 22.87
C ASP A 361 19.67 13.05 21.53
N HIS A 362 19.80 11.76 21.24
CA HIS A 362 19.25 11.07 20.07
C HIS A 362 17.73 10.89 20.26
N GLY A 363 16.90 11.42 19.38
CA GLY A 363 15.44 11.47 19.50
C GLY A 363 14.71 10.16 19.86
N LYS A 364 13.38 10.26 19.99
CA LYS A 364 12.54 9.21 20.56
C LYS A 364 11.56 8.65 19.54
N VAL A 365 11.21 7.38 19.71
CA VAL A 365 10.00 6.80 19.12
C VAL A 365 8.83 7.22 20.02
N VAL A 366 7.91 8.02 19.48
CA VAL A 366 6.70 8.46 20.17
C VAL A 366 5.52 7.62 19.67
N CYS A 367 5.15 6.60 20.43
CA CYS A 367 4.00 5.75 20.17
C CYS A 367 2.71 6.48 20.58
N VAL A 368 2.00 7.04 19.60
CA VAL A 368 0.72 7.72 19.81
C VAL A 368 -0.41 6.72 19.60
N ASN A 369 -1.22 6.48 20.63
CA ASN A 369 -2.39 5.62 20.57
C ASN A 369 -3.68 6.44 20.44
N LEU A 370 -4.43 6.22 19.35
CA LEU A 370 -5.69 6.92 19.07
C LEU A 370 -6.96 6.12 19.45
N LEU A 371 -6.77 4.92 20.01
CA LEU A 371 -7.87 4.05 20.45
C LEU A 371 -8.63 4.67 21.63
N ASP A 372 -9.92 4.32 21.73
CA ASP A 372 -10.70 4.70 22.89
C ASP A 372 -10.19 4.02 24.18
N ASP A 373 -10.22 4.77 25.27
CA ASP A 373 -9.85 4.35 26.63
C ASP A 373 -10.99 3.60 27.35
N THR A 374 -12.13 3.46 26.68
CA THR A 374 -13.36 2.87 27.22
C THR A 374 -14.06 1.99 26.18
N GLY A 375 -14.90 1.07 26.65
CA GLY A 375 -15.70 0.21 25.79
C GLY A 375 -14.86 -0.81 25.00
N PHE A 376 -15.20 -0.99 23.73
CA PHE A 376 -14.67 -2.08 22.89
C PHE A 376 -13.16 -2.00 22.63
N GLU A 377 -12.59 -0.81 22.49
CA GLU A 377 -11.16 -0.63 22.17
C GLU A 377 -10.26 -0.69 23.40
N LYS A 378 -10.85 -0.56 24.60
CA LYS A 378 -10.13 -0.49 25.88
C LYS A 378 -9.12 -1.62 26.09
N PRO A 379 -9.44 -2.91 25.85
CA PRO A 379 -8.48 -3.99 26.06
C PRO A 379 -7.20 -3.81 25.23
N LEU A 380 -7.31 -3.38 23.96
CA LEU A 380 -6.14 -3.08 23.13
C LEU A 380 -5.34 -1.90 23.66
N THR A 381 -6.01 -0.85 24.15
CA THR A 381 -5.37 0.33 24.74
C THR A 381 -4.54 -0.04 25.97
N GLU A 382 -5.11 -0.80 26.90
CA GLU A 382 -4.44 -1.24 28.13
C GLU A 382 -3.26 -2.17 27.83
N THR A 383 -3.43 -3.13 26.92
CA THR A 383 -2.35 -4.03 26.50
C THR A 383 -1.23 -3.27 25.77
N PHE A 384 -1.56 -2.30 24.91
CA PHE A 384 -0.52 -1.55 24.20
C PHE A 384 0.33 -0.73 25.19
N GLU A 385 -0.33 -0.02 26.11
CA GLU A 385 0.35 0.71 27.17
C GLU A 385 1.24 -0.20 28.02
N SER A 386 0.73 -1.35 28.46
CA SER A 386 1.49 -2.29 29.29
C SER A 386 2.71 -2.87 28.55
N THR A 387 2.63 -3.09 27.23
CA THR A 387 3.79 -3.57 26.46
C THR A 387 4.90 -2.53 26.33
N VAL A 388 4.56 -1.24 26.16
CA VAL A 388 5.58 -0.16 26.15
C VAL A 388 6.22 -0.05 27.54
N GLN A 389 5.41 -0.14 28.60
CA GLN A 389 5.92 -0.16 29.98
C GLN A 389 6.80 -1.39 30.25
N ARG A 390 6.46 -2.56 29.69
CA ARG A 390 7.27 -3.80 29.79
C ARG A 390 8.59 -3.68 29.03
N PHE A 391 8.63 -2.97 27.91
CA PHE A 391 9.85 -2.75 27.11
C PHE A 391 10.91 -1.94 27.87
N LYS A 392 10.49 -1.05 28.78
CA LYS A 392 11.33 -0.29 29.72
C LYS A 392 12.49 0.50 29.08
N ASP A 393 12.34 0.95 27.84
CA ASP A 393 13.34 1.77 27.15
C ASP A 393 12.91 3.26 27.12
N PRO A 394 13.72 4.19 27.66
CA PRO A 394 13.38 5.62 27.69
C PRO A 394 13.28 6.30 26.32
N LYS A 395 13.80 5.65 25.27
CA LYS A 395 13.71 6.13 23.87
C LYS A 395 12.40 5.72 23.20
N VAL A 396 11.61 4.82 23.80
CA VAL A 396 10.27 4.47 23.33
C VAL A 396 9.24 5.01 24.32
N THR A 397 8.48 6.01 23.90
CA THR A 397 7.49 6.69 24.75
C THR A 397 6.08 6.42 24.28
N TYR A 398 5.13 6.42 25.20
CA TYR A 398 3.72 6.19 24.91
C TYR A 398 2.90 7.47 25.16
N GLU A 399 1.97 7.78 24.27
CA GLU A 399 1.01 8.87 24.42
C GLU A 399 -0.39 8.36 24.08
N SER A 400 -1.30 8.36 25.04
CA SER A 400 -2.70 7.96 24.84
C SER A 400 -3.58 9.17 24.54
N PHE A 401 -4.31 9.11 23.44
CA PHE A 401 -5.25 10.14 23.03
C PHE A 401 -6.52 9.52 22.43
N PRO A 402 -7.55 9.21 23.25
CA PRO A 402 -8.78 8.59 22.78
C PRO A 402 -9.56 9.53 21.85
N LEU A 403 -9.33 9.39 20.55
CA LEU A 403 -9.75 10.38 19.55
C LEU A 403 -11.27 10.57 19.54
N ASN A 404 -12.06 9.50 19.64
CA ASN A 404 -13.52 9.64 19.58
C ASN A 404 -14.08 10.33 20.81
N LYS A 405 -13.38 10.24 21.96
CA LYS A 405 -13.73 10.94 23.21
C LYS A 405 -13.44 12.43 23.10
N TRP A 406 -12.25 12.80 22.62
CA TRP A 406 -11.82 14.19 22.53
C TRP A 406 -12.45 14.92 21.35
N CYS A 407 -12.58 14.28 20.19
CA CYS A 407 -13.16 14.86 18.98
C CYS A 407 -14.66 14.54 18.82
N LYS A 408 -15.40 14.34 19.92
CA LYS A 408 -16.86 14.13 19.87
C LYS A 408 -17.52 15.27 19.11
N ARG A 409 -18.54 14.94 18.32
CA ARG A 409 -19.29 15.91 17.49
C ARG A 409 -18.40 16.70 16.54
N MET A 410 -17.31 16.08 16.04
CA MET A 410 -16.40 16.66 15.04
C MET A 410 -15.63 17.90 15.51
N LYS A 411 -15.41 18.07 16.82
CA LYS A 411 -14.53 19.11 17.36
C LYS A 411 -13.06 18.74 17.20
N TYR A 412 -12.57 18.81 15.96
CA TYR A 412 -11.20 18.44 15.64
C TYR A 412 -10.16 19.47 16.08
N ASP A 413 -10.58 20.67 16.47
CA ASP A 413 -9.72 21.66 17.15
C ASP A 413 -9.11 21.07 18.44
N ASN A 414 -9.77 20.09 19.07
CA ASN A 414 -9.21 19.39 20.23
C ASN A 414 -7.95 18.57 19.91
N MET A 415 -7.60 18.39 18.63
CA MET A 415 -6.31 17.80 18.25
C MET A 415 -5.13 18.67 18.65
N ASP A 416 -5.33 19.97 18.87
CA ASP A 416 -4.30 20.86 19.39
C ASP A 416 -3.85 20.42 20.79
N ILE A 417 -4.74 19.80 21.58
CA ILE A 417 -4.39 19.21 22.89
C ILE A 417 -3.37 18.08 22.71
N LEU A 418 -3.57 17.20 21.71
CA LEU A 418 -2.60 16.15 21.41
C LEU A 418 -1.27 16.77 20.94
N LEU A 419 -1.35 17.73 20.01
CA LEU A 419 -0.19 18.41 19.49
C LEU A 419 0.63 19.06 20.60
N ASP A 420 0.00 19.78 21.53
CA ASP A 420 0.68 20.41 22.66
C ASP A 420 1.41 19.42 23.57
N ARG A 421 0.86 18.20 23.74
CA ARG A 421 1.52 17.15 24.52
C ARG A 421 2.73 16.56 23.81
N VAL A 422 2.72 16.47 22.47
CA VAL A 422 3.79 15.81 21.71
C VAL A 422 4.77 16.76 21.06
N ARG A 423 4.44 18.05 20.89
CA ARG A 423 5.21 19.02 20.08
C ARG A 423 6.68 19.12 20.48
N ILE A 424 6.98 19.16 21.78
CA ILE A 424 8.38 19.21 22.26
C ILE A 424 9.15 17.97 21.79
N ARG A 425 8.54 16.78 21.85
CA ARG A 425 9.15 15.54 21.38
C ARG A 425 9.31 15.54 19.86
N LEU A 426 8.35 16.07 19.10
CA LEU A 426 8.45 16.21 17.65
C LEU A 426 9.60 17.16 17.25
N LEU A 427 9.72 18.31 17.92
CA LEU A 427 10.78 19.28 17.66
C LEU A 427 12.16 18.73 18.01
N ASN A 428 12.29 18.03 19.15
CA ASN A 428 13.55 17.38 19.54
C ASN A 428 13.94 16.27 18.55
N ASN A 429 12.97 15.54 18.00
CA ASN A 429 13.24 14.56 16.94
C ASN A 429 13.74 15.22 15.65
N GLY A 430 13.31 16.46 15.39
CA GLY A 430 13.72 17.28 14.27
C GLY A 430 13.25 16.77 12.90
N SER A 431 13.89 17.27 11.86
CA SER A 431 13.71 16.87 10.46
C SER A 431 15.08 16.75 9.80
N PHE A 432 15.19 15.90 8.78
CA PHE A 432 16.36 15.85 7.93
C PHE A 432 16.48 17.17 7.16
N SER A 433 17.70 17.70 7.03
CA SER A 433 18.01 18.80 6.13
C SER A 433 19.40 18.66 5.52
N ALA A 434 19.51 19.03 4.26
CA ALA A 434 20.74 18.97 3.50
C ALA A 434 20.79 20.09 2.46
N GLU A 435 21.99 20.35 1.95
CA GLU A 435 22.24 21.30 0.87
C GLU A 435 22.89 20.58 -0.29
N GLY A 436 22.33 20.71 -1.49
CA GLY A 436 22.93 20.20 -2.72
C GLY A 436 21.96 19.47 -3.64
N GLU A 437 22.54 18.85 -4.67
CA GLU A 437 21.78 18.04 -5.63
C GLU A 437 21.56 16.65 -5.07
N VAL A 438 20.29 16.22 -5.03
CA VAL A 438 19.92 14.87 -4.63
C VAL A 438 20.61 13.86 -5.55
N PRO A 439 21.33 12.85 -5.00
CA PRO A 439 22.00 11.84 -5.80
C PRO A 439 21.03 11.05 -6.66
N SER A 440 21.47 10.74 -7.88
CA SER A 440 20.77 9.76 -8.72
C SER A 440 21.31 8.36 -8.45
N LEU A 441 20.50 7.33 -8.72
CA LEU A 441 20.93 5.92 -8.74
C LEU A 441 22.20 5.65 -9.57
N HIS A 442 22.52 6.51 -10.54
CA HIS A 442 23.67 6.33 -11.44
C HIS A 442 24.79 7.37 -11.24
N SER A 443 24.59 8.38 -10.38
CA SER A 443 25.58 9.45 -10.19
C SER A 443 25.63 9.86 -8.73
N LYS A 444 26.86 9.96 -8.19
CA LYS A 444 27.10 10.46 -6.84
C LYS A 444 26.77 11.96 -6.82
N GLY A 445 25.59 12.31 -6.34
CA GLY A 445 25.23 13.70 -6.06
C GLY A 445 26.09 14.28 -4.92
N SER A 446 26.03 15.58 -4.74
CA SER A 446 26.75 16.29 -3.68
C SER A 446 25.75 16.83 -2.65
N LEU A 447 25.12 15.96 -1.87
CA LEU A 447 24.35 16.39 -0.70
C LEU A 447 25.30 16.58 0.49
N LYS A 448 25.31 17.78 1.05
CA LYS A 448 25.96 18.09 2.32
C LYS A 448 24.92 18.05 3.43
N LEU A 449 25.11 17.16 4.40
CA LEU A 449 24.25 17.05 5.57
C LEU A 449 24.29 18.33 6.42
N LEU A 450 23.11 18.83 6.80
CA LEU A 450 22.96 19.92 7.77
C LEU A 450 22.40 19.40 9.10
N GLN A 451 21.34 18.58 9.03
CA GLN A 451 20.69 18.00 10.21
C GLN A 451 20.09 16.62 9.88
N LEU A 452 20.18 15.68 10.83
CA LEU A 452 19.45 14.41 10.79
C LEU A 452 18.17 14.52 11.61
N GLN A 453 17.12 13.83 11.16
CA GLN A 453 16.00 13.46 12.00
C GLN A 453 16.42 12.28 12.88
N THR A 454 16.26 12.40 14.20
CA THR A 454 16.81 11.44 15.19
C THR A 454 15.73 10.68 15.96
N GLY A 455 14.46 10.85 15.60
CA GLY A 455 13.35 10.09 16.16
C GLY A 455 12.12 10.17 15.27
N VAL A 456 11.03 9.50 15.66
CA VAL A 456 9.82 9.40 14.85
C VAL A 456 8.56 9.32 15.71
N ALA A 457 7.45 9.88 15.21
CA ALA A 457 6.13 9.61 15.76
C ALA A 457 5.52 8.40 15.05
N ARG A 458 5.11 7.41 15.82
CA ARG A 458 4.36 6.24 15.36
C ARG A 458 2.91 6.36 15.79
N ILE A 459 2.02 6.67 14.86
CA ILE A 459 0.60 6.85 15.11
C ILE A 459 -0.11 5.50 14.91
N SER A 460 -0.70 4.98 15.99
CA SER A 460 -1.38 3.69 15.99
C SER A 460 -2.87 3.82 16.27
N CYS A 461 -3.64 2.94 15.64
CA CYS A 461 -5.08 2.84 15.81
C CYS A 461 -5.54 1.40 15.51
N LEU A 462 -6.86 1.16 15.59
CA LEU A 462 -7.44 -0.13 15.18
C LEU A 462 -7.10 -0.44 13.71
N ASP A 463 -7.21 0.57 12.85
CA ASP A 463 -6.86 0.55 11.43
C ASP A 463 -5.99 1.76 11.11
N SER A 464 -4.96 1.58 10.27
CA SER A 464 -4.07 2.65 9.79
C SER A 464 -4.69 3.47 8.65
N LEU A 465 -5.91 3.95 8.89
CA LEU A 465 -6.75 4.68 7.92
C LEU A 465 -7.03 6.12 8.38
N ASP A 466 -8.29 6.41 8.71
CA ASP A 466 -8.86 7.76 8.75
C ASP A 466 -8.31 8.55 9.96
N ARG A 467 -8.33 7.95 11.16
CA ARG A 467 -7.82 8.55 12.40
C ARG A 467 -6.32 8.84 12.34
N THR A 468 -5.56 7.88 11.82
CA THR A 468 -4.10 7.98 11.72
C THR A 468 -3.68 9.00 10.66
N ASN A 469 -4.34 9.03 9.49
CA ASN A 469 -4.05 10.00 8.44
C ASN A 469 -4.26 11.44 8.90
N LEU A 470 -5.38 11.68 9.60
CA LEU A 470 -5.68 12.99 10.18
C LEU A 470 -4.57 13.44 11.14
N THR A 471 -4.22 12.63 12.14
CA THR A 471 -3.16 12.97 13.10
C THR A 471 -1.83 13.21 12.42
N CYS A 472 -1.45 12.38 11.44
CA CYS A 472 -0.23 12.58 10.67
C CYS A 472 -0.21 13.92 9.92
N SER A 473 -1.34 14.29 9.30
CA SER A 473 -1.45 15.58 8.60
C SER A 473 -1.28 16.77 9.55
N ILE A 474 -1.76 16.66 10.79
CA ILE A 474 -1.64 17.72 11.81
C ILE A 474 -0.18 17.87 12.24
N PHE A 475 0.51 16.76 12.53
CA PHE A 475 1.93 16.80 12.89
C PHE A 475 2.79 17.34 11.73
N ALA A 476 2.50 16.94 10.50
CA ALA A 476 3.23 17.41 9.33
C ALA A 476 3.03 18.91 9.06
N ARG A 477 1.79 19.42 9.21
CA ARG A 477 1.48 20.85 9.13
C ARG A 477 2.11 21.65 10.26
N TYR A 478 2.33 21.06 11.43
CA TYR A 478 3.09 21.71 12.48
C TYR A 478 4.58 21.81 12.11
N MET A 479 5.17 20.70 11.65
CA MET A 479 6.59 20.60 11.31
C MET A 479 6.98 21.37 10.04
N ILE A 480 6.07 21.58 9.09
CA ILE A 480 6.37 22.26 7.83
C ILE A 480 6.93 23.67 8.03
N ALA A 481 6.47 24.38 9.06
CA ALA A 481 6.94 25.73 9.33
C ALA A 481 8.41 25.73 9.81
N PHE A 482 8.82 24.72 10.55
CA PHE A 482 10.22 24.52 10.94
C PHE A 482 11.07 24.09 9.74
N GLN A 483 10.54 23.25 8.85
CA GLN A 483 11.22 22.92 7.60
C GLN A 483 11.46 24.18 6.75
N VAL A 484 10.42 25.00 6.52
CA VAL A 484 10.53 26.26 5.75
C VAL A 484 11.49 27.25 6.42
N GLN A 485 11.45 27.36 7.76
CA GLN A 485 12.38 28.22 8.51
C GLN A 485 13.84 27.80 8.28
N ASN A 486 14.13 26.50 8.32
CA ASN A 486 15.47 25.96 8.08
C ASN A 486 15.96 26.16 6.63
N LEU A 487 15.04 26.20 5.66
CA LEU A 487 15.35 26.47 4.25
C LEU A 487 15.57 27.97 3.94
N SER A 488 15.29 28.86 4.90
CA SER A 488 15.46 30.32 4.76
C SER A 488 16.23 30.96 5.93
N PRO A 489 17.50 30.60 6.15
CA PRO A 489 18.31 31.02 7.31
C PRO A 489 18.61 32.53 7.41
N GLY A 490 18.20 33.36 6.45
CA GLY A 490 18.36 34.82 6.48
C GLY A 490 17.08 35.64 6.71
N MET A 491 15.90 35.00 6.75
CA MET A 491 14.60 35.70 6.73
C MET A 491 13.91 35.77 8.10
N LEU A 492 14.36 35.00 9.09
CA LEU A 492 13.65 34.81 10.37
C LEU A 492 14.58 35.07 11.56
N SER A 493 14.93 36.34 11.79
CA SER A 493 15.39 36.80 13.10
C SER A 493 14.26 37.54 13.81
N CYS A 494 13.17 36.84 14.11
CA CYS A 494 12.17 37.31 15.06
C CYS A 494 12.58 36.81 16.44
N LYS A 495 13.47 37.54 17.12
CA LYS A 495 13.49 37.48 18.59
C LYS A 495 12.24 38.23 19.04
N SER A 496 11.14 37.52 19.29
CA SER A 496 9.96 38.11 19.92
C SER A 496 10.36 38.65 21.30
N SER A 497 10.46 39.97 21.44
CA SER A 497 10.42 40.60 22.76
C SER A 497 9.09 40.24 23.42
N PRO A 498 9.07 39.92 24.73
CA PRO A 498 7.87 39.47 25.41
C PRO A 498 6.85 40.62 25.49
N SER A 499 5.86 40.63 24.59
CA SER A 499 4.69 41.49 24.72
C SER A 499 3.72 40.84 25.72
N THR A 500 3.43 41.57 26.80
CA THR A 500 2.45 41.24 27.84
C THR A 500 1.07 40.96 27.26
N GLY A 501 0.62 39.70 27.30
CA GLY A 501 -0.74 39.30 26.90
C GLY A 501 -0.86 37.93 26.23
N VAL A 502 0.25 37.28 25.86
CA VAL A 502 0.24 35.96 25.20
C VAL A 502 0.41 34.84 26.23
N SER A 503 -0.35 33.74 26.07
CA SER A 503 -0.23 32.53 26.88
C SER A 503 1.23 32.07 26.97
N SER A 504 1.67 31.64 28.15
CA SER A 504 3.05 31.21 28.46
C SER A 504 3.58 30.08 27.56
N SER A 505 2.71 29.43 26.78
CA SER A 505 3.05 28.38 25.80
C SER A 505 3.55 28.88 24.45
N ASP A 506 3.29 30.14 24.08
CA ASP A 506 3.58 30.68 22.74
C ASP A 506 4.90 31.48 22.70
N ILE A 507 5.49 31.74 23.88
CA ILE A 507 6.73 32.51 24.06
C ILE A 507 7.95 31.81 23.43
N TYR A 508 7.85 30.52 23.11
CA TYR A 508 8.96 29.71 22.56
C TYR A 508 8.72 29.18 21.14
N ASP A 509 7.63 29.56 20.47
CA ASP A 509 7.36 29.05 19.12
C ASP A 509 7.93 29.95 18.03
N THR A 510 9.20 29.71 17.71
CA THR A 510 9.99 30.46 16.71
C THR A 510 9.43 30.38 15.29
N ALA A 511 8.45 29.51 15.03
CA ALA A 511 7.84 29.28 13.72
C ALA A 511 6.37 29.72 13.66
N ALA A 512 5.84 30.38 14.70
CA ALA A 512 4.45 30.83 14.73
C ALA A 512 4.08 31.78 13.57
N ASP A 513 4.95 32.73 13.26
CA ASP A 513 4.75 33.68 12.15
C ASP A 513 4.81 32.98 10.79
N VAL A 514 5.69 31.97 10.66
CA VAL A 514 5.76 31.13 9.46
C VAL A 514 4.48 30.34 9.29
N ARG A 515 3.95 29.72 10.36
CA ARG A 515 2.67 28.99 10.30
C ARG A 515 1.51 29.90 9.91
N ARG A 516 1.44 31.12 10.46
CA ARG A 516 0.40 32.10 10.09
C ARG A 516 0.49 32.42 8.60
N THR A 517 1.69 32.64 8.09
CA THR A 517 1.92 32.93 6.66
C THR A 517 1.52 31.76 5.77
N LEU A 518 1.84 30.53 6.17
CA LEU A 518 1.52 29.32 5.41
C LEU A 518 0.02 28.97 5.40
N SER A 519 -0.81 29.66 6.20
CA SER A 519 -2.26 29.45 6.24
C SER A 519 -2.94 29.65 4.87
N CYS A 520 -2.40 30.50 4.00
CA CYS A 520 -2.90 30.67 2.63
C CYS A 520 -2.78 29.39 1.79
N ASN A 521 -1.85 28.49 2.13
CA ASN A 521 -1.64 27.21 1.46
C ASN A 521 -2.44 26.06 2.11
N LEU A 522 -3.24 26.34 3.15
CA LEU A 522 -3.90 25.32 3.95
C LEU A 522 -4.74 24.37 3.10
N SER A 523 -5.48 24.89 2.12
CA SER A 523 -6.31 24.06 1.24
C SER A 523 -5.50 23.08 0.39
N SER A 524 -4.37 23.52 -0.18
CA SER A 524 -3.48 22.64 -0.95
C SER A 524 -2.86 21.57 -0.06
N LEU A 525 -2.42 21.94 1.14
CA LEU A 525 -1.86 21.03 2.14
C LEU A 525 -2.89 19.99 2.59
N THR A 526 -4.11 20.41 2.91
CA THR A 526 -5.16 19.50 3.34
C THR A 526 -5.60 18.55 2.22
N ASN A 527 -5.66 19.04 0.98
CA ASN A 527 -6.02 18.22 -0.19
C ASN A 527 -4.99 17.13 -0.47
N ILE A 528 -3.69 17.43 -0.49
CA ILE A 528 -2.65 16.41 -0.74
C ILE A 528 -2.64 15.32 0.34
N TRP A 529 -2.86 15.68 1.61
CA TRP A 529 -2.98 14.71 2.71
C TRP A 529 -4.26 13.89 2.65
N ALA A 530 -5.36 14.46 2.17
CA ALA A 530 -6.59 13.71 1.92
C ALA A 530 -6.45 12.73 0.75
N ASP A 531 -5.76 13.13 -0.32
CA ASP A 531 -5.49 12.27 -1.47
C ASP A 531 -4.57 11.09 -1.10
N SER A 532 -3.56 11.33 -0.25
CA SER A 532 -2.76 10.24 0.34
C SER A 532 -3.62 9.31 1.21
N GLY A 533 -4.50 9.86 2.05
CA GLY A 533 -5.46 9.08 2.84
C GLY A 533 -6.36 8.19 1.97
N ASP A 534 -6.91 8.75 0.89
CA ASP A 534 -7.74 8.03 -0.08
C ASP A 534 -6.96 6.92 -0.79
N ALA A 535 -5.71 7.18 -1.19
CA ALA A 535 -4.84 6.20 -1.84
C ALA A 535 -4.57 4.96 -0.96
N ILE A 536 -4.19 5.18 0.30
CA ILE A 536 -3.96 4.06 1.25
C ILE A 536 -5.28 3.35 1.58
N SER A 537 -6.39 4.08 1.69
CA SER A 537 -7.71 3.48 1.94
C SER A 537 -8.17 2.57 0.80
N LEU A 538 -7.87 2.92 -0.45
CA LEU A 538 -8.19 2.07 -1.60
C LEU A 538 -7.39 0.75 -1.58
N LEU A 539 -6.11 0.81 -1.22
CA LEU A 539 -5.27 -0.39 -1.06
C LEU A 539 -5.78 -1.28 0.08
N TYR A 540 -6.18 -0.70 1.21
CA TYR A 540 -6.55 -1.46 2.41
C TYR A 540 -8.02 -1.91 2.45
N ALA A 541 -8.97 -1.01 2.21
CA ALA A 541 -10.41 -1.20 2.40
C ALA A 541 -11.22 -1.21 1.08
N GLY A 542 -10.56 -0.99 -0.07
CA GLY A 542 -11.22 -0.98 -1.39
C GLY A 542 -12.10 0.25 -1.66
N THR A 543 -12.17 1.19 -0.71
CA THR A 543 -12.93 2.44 -0.84
C THR A 543 -12.09 3.64 -0.43
N ARG A 544 -12.55 4.85 -0.76
CA ARG A 544 -11.92 6.11 -0.31
C ARG A 544 -11.98 6.24 1.23
N ALA A 545 -11.16 7.14 1.77
CA ALA A 545 -11.12 7.39 3.21
C ALA A 545 -12.49 7.92 3.68
N LEU A 546 -12.91 7.48 4.87
CA LEU A 546 -14.06 8.11 5.53
C LEU A 546 -13.58 9.44 6.09
N LYS A 547 -14.47 10.44 6.14
CA LYS A 547 -14.12 11.76 6.68
C LYS A 547 -12.98 12.47 5.93
N ALA A 548 -12.80 12.15 4.66
CA ALA A 548 -11.81 12.83 3.83
C ALA A 548 -12.13 14.33 3.68
N ASP A 549 -13.39 14.72 3.80
CA ASP A 549 -13.85 16.11 3.85
C ASP A 549 -13.28 16.88 5.06
N ILE A 550 -13.19 16.24 6.21
CA ILE A 550 -12.57 16.83 7.42
C ILE A 550 -11.08 17.06 7.18
N THR A 551 -10.41 16.10 6.55
CA THR A 551 -8.99 16.28 6.21
C THR A 551 -8.85 17.44 5.22
N ARG A 552 -9.72 17.55 4.20
CA ARG A 552 -9.68 18.57 3.13
C ARG A 552 -10.05 19.98 3.58
N THR A 553 -11.06 20.11 4.42
CA THR A 553 -11.70 21.42 4.70
C THR A 553 -11.67 21.82 6.17
N GLY A 554 -11.20 20.94 7.08
CA GLY A 554 -11.23 21.18 8.53
C GLY A 554 -12.64 21.07 9.14
N GLU A 555 -13.69 21.26 8.34
CA GLU A 555 -15.08 21.16 8.73
C GLU A 555 -15.80 20.02 7.98
N ARG A 556 -16.97 19.60 8.47
CA ARG A 556 -17.76 18.55 7.83
C ARG A 556 -18.83 19.14 6.91
N GLN A 557 -18.88 18.70 5.65
CA GLN A 557 -20.05 18.98 4.80
C GLN A 557 -21.22 18.06 5.21
N VAL A 558 -22.13 18.58 6.05
CA VAL A 558 -23.10 17.77 6.81
C VAL A 558 -23.96 16.83 5.94
N ILE A 559 -24.44 17.28 4.78
CA ILE A 559 -25.36 16.48 3.95
C ILE A 559 -24.59 15.57 2.98
N ARG A 560 -23.74 16.13 2.12
CA ARG A 560 -23.02 15.36 1.09
C ARG A 560 -21.95 14.43 1.69
N GLY A 561 -21.20 14.90 2.69
CA GLY A 561 -20.17 14.12 3.37
C GLY A 561 -20.75 12.92 4.12
N SER A 562 -21.84 13.12 4.87
CA SER A 562 -22.49 12.03 5.62
C SER A 562 -23.08 10.94 4.73
N ILE A 563 -23.66 11.31 3.58
CA ILE A 563 -24.18 10.34 2.60
C ILE A 563 -23.02 9.53 1.99
N ASN A 564 -21.95 10.21 1.57
CA ASN A 564 -20.79 9.55 0.99
C ASN A 564 -20.09 8.61 2.01
N ASP A 565 -19.98 9.02 3.27
CA ASP A 565 -19.49 8.18 4.37
C ASP A 565 -20.36 6.94 4.58
N GLY A 566 -21.70 7.10 4.50
CA GLY A 566 -22.65 6.00 4.60
C GLY A 566 -22.47 4.98 3.46
N ILE A 567 -22.37 5.47 2.22
CA ILE A 567 -22.12 4.64 1.03
C ILE A 567 -20.78 3.91 1.17
N ASN A 568 -19.71 4.61 1.55
CA ASN A 568 -18.39 4.02 1.75
C ASN A 568 -18.41 2.98 2.87
N SER A 569 -19.15 3.21 3.96
CA SER A 569 -19.25 2.27 5.08
C SER A 569 -19.98 0.99 4.68
N LEU A 570 -21.08 1.10 3.93
CA LEU A 570 -21.80 -0.07 3.42
C LEU A 570 -20.97 -0.83 2.38
N THR A 571 -20.28 -0.10 1.50
CA THR A 571 -19.36 -0.67 0.50
C THR A 571 -18.23 -1.41 1.20
N ARG A 572 -17.59 -0.83 2.23
CA ARG A 572 -16.58 -1.52 3.05
C ARG A 572 -17.17 -2.78 3.67
N TYR A 573 -18.34 -2.70 4.32
CA TYR A 573 -19.00 -3.88 4.91
C TYR A 573 -19.17 -5.01 3.90
N TYR A 574 -19.65 -4.68 2.70
CA TYR A 574 -19.81 -5.65 1.63
C TYR A 574 -18.47 -6.24 1.16
N LEU A 575 -17.48 -5.40 0.83
CA LEU A 575 -16.17 -5.86 0.34
C LEU A 575 -15.45 -6.75 1.36
N ASN A 576 -15.44 -6.34 2.64
CA ASN A 576 -14.85 -7.11 3.73
C ASN A 576 -15.42 -8.53 3.80
N ASN A 577 -16.75 -8.67 3.65
CA ASN A 577 -17.40 -9.97 3.79
C ASN A 577 -17.35 -10.82 2.52
N PHE A 578 -17.27 -10.24 1.31
CA PHE A 578 -17.51 -10.99 0.07
C PHE A 578 -16.42 -10.89 -1.00
N SER A 579 -15.45 -9.98 -0.87
CA SER A 579 -14.41 -9.77 -1.88
C SER A 579 -12.98 -9.75 -1.33
N ASP A 580 -12.79 -9.40 -0.07
CA ASP A 580 -11.47 -9.10 0.48
C ASP A 580 -10.53 -10.33 0.56
N GLY A 581 -11.06 -11.55 0.66
CA GLY A 581 -10.24 -12.78 0.61
C GLY A 581 -9.46 -12.91 -0.70
N ARG A 582 -10.12 -12.71 -1.84
CA ARG A 582 -9.48 -12.73 -3.17
C ARG A 582 -8.41 -11.66 -3.34
N LYS A 583 -8.67 -10.48 -2.78
CA LYS A 583 -7.70 -9.37 -2.77
C LYS A 583 -6.49 -9.68 -1.89
N GLN A 584 -6.70 -10.38 -0.77
CA GLN A 584 -5.62 -10.85 0.08
C GLN A 584 -4.74 -11.88 -0.63
N ASP A 585 -5.33 -12.85 -1.33
CA ASP A 585 -4.58 -13.84 -2.13
C ASP A 585 -3.64 -13.15 -3.13
N ALA A 586 -4.13 -12.09 -3.78
CA ALA A 586 -3.34 -11.29 -4.72
C ALA A 586 -2.14 -10.60 -4.06
N TYR A 587 -2.32 -10.06 -2.84
CA TYR A 587 -1.23 -9.47 -2.07
C TYR A 587 -0.22 -10.51 -1.59
N ASP A 588 -0.68 -11.69 -1.19
CA ASP A 588 0.20 -12.78 -0.76
C ASP A 588 1.04 -13.28 -1.95
N ILE A 589 0.46 -13.42 -3.15
CA ILE A 589 1.20 -13.76 -4.38
C ILE A 589 2.21 -12.66 -4.73
N TRP A 590 1.77 -11.41 -4.74
CA TRP A 590 2.62 -10.26 -5.08
C TRP A 590 3.84 -10.18 -4.16
N SER A 591 3.64 -10.42 -2.86
CA SER A 591 4.70 -10.35 -1.84
C SER A 591 5.47 -11.67 -1.64
N GLY A 592 5.11 -12.74 -2.36
CA GLY A 592 5.80 -14.04 -2.26
C GLY A 592 5.56 -14.80 -0.96
N LYS A 593 4.42 -14.59 -0.29
CA LYS A 593 4.06 -15.24 0.99
C LYS A 593 3.25 -16.52 0.83
N VAL A 594 3.00 -16.92 -0.41
CA VAL A 594 2.22 -18.11 -0.72
C VAL A 594 3.10 -19.35 -0.59
N THR A 595 2.55 -20.43 -0.04
CA THR A 595 3.23 -21.73 0.03
C THR A 595 2.74 -22.65 -1.10
N PRO A 596 3.57 -23.61 -1.57
CA PRO A 596 3.16 -24.59 -2.56
C PRO A 596 1.90 -25.36 -2.16
N VAL A 597 1.74 -25.67 -0.87
CA VAL A 597 0.57 -26.38 -0.33
C VAL A 597 -0.72 -25.62 -0.60
N CYS A 598 -0.74 -24.31 -0.30
CA CYS A 598 -1.92 -23.49 -0.54
C CYS A 598 -2.27 -23.37 -2.04
N ILE A 599 -1.24 -23.40 -2.90
CA ILE A 599 -1.43 -23.37 -4.35
C ILE A 599 -2.04 -24.69 -4.84
N ASP A 600 -1.54 -25.83 -4.38
CA ASP A 600 -2.05 -27.14 -4.74
C ASP A 600 -3.52 -27.30 -4.31
N GLU A 601 -3.86 -26.82 -3.11
CA GLU A 601 -5.24 -26.77 -2.61
C GLU A 601 -6.14 -25.91 -3.53
N LEU A 602 -5.69 -24.71 -3.92
CA LEU A 602 -6.43 -23.83 -4.84
C LEU A 602 -6.68 -24.51 -6.19
N VAL A 603 -5.70 -25.22 -6.73
CA VAL A 603 -5.82 -25.95 -8.01
C VAL A 603 -6.80 -27.11 -7.87
N ALA A 604 -6.70 -27.88 -6.78
CA ALA A 604 -7.56 -29.03 -6.53
C ALA A 604 -9.03 -28.63 -6.30
N GLU A 605 -9.27 -27.48 -5.66
CA GLU A 605 -10.62 -26.97 -5.39
C GLU A 605 -11.19 -26.18 -6.57
N GLU A 606 -10.53 -25.09 -6.96
CA GLU A 606 -11.08 -24.16 -7.95
C GLU A 606 -10.71 -24.52 -9.38
N GLY A 607 -9.45 -24.93 -9.62
CA GLY A 607 -8.96 -25.31 -10.94
C GLY A 607 -9.75 -26.49 -11.50
N VAL A 608 -9.82 -27.59 -10.75
CA VAL A 608 -10.57 -28.80 -11.14
C VAL A 608 -12.05 -28.50 -11.34
N LYS A 609 -12.65 -27.64 -10.50
CA LYS A 609 -14.05 -27.23 -10.64
C LYS A 609 -14.29 -26.48 -11.96
N GLN A 610 -13.36 -25.64 -12.40
CA GLN A 610 -13.47 -24.98 -13.71
C GLN A 610 -13.27 -25.95 -14.88
N VAL A 611 -12.37 -26.93 -14.73
CA VAL A 611 -12.20 -27.98 -15.75
C VAL A 611 -13.49 -28.75 -15.96
N ARG A 612 -14.14 -29.21 -14.88
CA ARG A 612 -15.43 -29.90 -14.97
C ARG A 612 -16.50 -29.06 -15.67
N ARG A 613 -16.53 -27.73 -15.43
CA ARG A 613 -17.43 -26.81 -16.15
C ARG A 613 -17.17 -26.81 -17.66
N LEU A 614 -15.90 -26.74 -18.06
CA LEU A 614 -15.52 -26.73 -19.47
C LEU A 614 -15.85 -28.07 -20.15
N ARG A 615 -15.62 -29.20 -19.47
CA ARG A 615 -15.85 -30.56 -20.00
C ARG A 615 -17.33 -30.92 -20.10
N GLU A 616 -18.15 -30.43 -19.18
CA GLU A 616 -19.57 -30.75 -19.11
C GLU A 616 -20.48 -29.53 -19.18
N PRO A 617 -20.44 -28.74 -20.27
CA PRO A 617 -21.30 -27.58 -20.40
C PRO A 617 -22.76 -28.02 -20.58
N PHE A 618 -23.66 -27.43 -19.82
CA PHE A 618 -25.09 -27.65 -19.76
C PHE A 618 -25.82 -27.03 -20.95
N ILE A 619 -25.55 -25.77 -21.29
CA ILE A 619 -26.21 -25.03 -22.38
C ILE A 619 -25.53 -25.36 -23.72
N ALA A 620 -24.20 -25.41 -23.75
CA ALA A 620 -23.47 -25.62 -25.01
C ALA A 620 -23.75 -27.00 -25.66
N LYS A 621 -24.17 -28.01 -24.86
CA LYS A 621 -24.65 -29.31 -25.38
C LYS A 621 -25.98 -29.21 -26.13
N SER A 622 -26.81 -28.20 -25.86
CA SER A 622 -28.08 -27.99 -26.55
C SER A 622 -27.89 -27.10 -27.77
N LYS A 623 -27.81 -27.70 -28.97
CA LYS A 623 -27.66 -26.99 -30.26
C LYS A 623 -28.76 -25.93 -30.50
N ALA A 624 -29.95 -26.13 -29.96
CA ALA A 624 -31.06 -25.19 -30.11
C ALA A 624 -30.89 -23.94 -29.23
N ILE A 625 -30.49 -24.12 -27.96
CA ILE A 625 -30.37 -23.02 -27.00
C ILE A 625 -29.07 -22.23 -27.24
N SER A 626 -27.96 -22.92 -27.57
CA SER A 626 -26.68 -22.28 -27.84
C SER A 626 -26.66 -21.46 -29.14
N ALA A 627 -27.54 -21.76 -30.10
CA ALA A 627 -27.71 -20.98 -31.32
C ALA A 627 -28.55 -19.70 -31.11
N LEU A 628 -29.36 -19.65 -30.04
CA LEU A 628 -30.31 -18.57 -29.74
C LEU A 628 -29.74 -17.50 -28.80
N LEU A 629 -28.72 -17.83 -28.01
CA LEU A 629 -28.15 -16.95 -27.00
C LEU A 629 -26.76 -16.44 -27.40
N PRO A 630 -26.43 -15.16 -27.15
CA PRO A 630 -25.05 -14.68 -27.29
C PRO A 630 -24.10 -15.46 -26.37
N ARG A 631 -22.86 -15.70 -26.82
CA ARG A 631 -21.83 -16.41 -26.02
C ARG A 631 -21.63 -15.82 -24.62
N SER A 632 -21.68 -14.50 -24.47
CA SER A 632 -21.57 -13.84 -23.16
C SER A 632 -22.69 -14.23 -22.18
N VAL A 633 -23.91 -14.43 -22.69
CA VAL A 633 -25.06 -14.89 -21.90
C VAL A 633 -24.91 -16.37 -21.58
N ILE A 634 -24.43 -17.17 -22.53
CA ILE A 634 -24.13 -18.59 -22.32
C ILE A 634 -23.10 -18.72 -21.21
N ASP A 635 -21.92 -18.11 -21.31
CA ASP A 635 -20.84 -18.24 -20.32
C ASP A 635 -21.28 -17.85 -18.89
N SER A 636 -22.09 -16.79 -18.79
CA SER A 636 -22.64 -16.32 -17.52
C SER A 636 -23.67 -17.30 -16.93
N THR A 637 -24.55 -17.84 -17.77
CA THR A 637 -25.64 -18.74 -17.35
C THR A 637 -25.14 -20.18 -17.15
N GLU A 638 -24.12 -20.59 -17.89
CA GLU A 638 -23.46 -21.88 -17.82
C GLU A 638 -22.82 -22.09 -16.45
N THR A 639 -22.12 -21.06 -15.95
CA THR A 639 -21.56 -21.05 -14.60
C THR A 639 -22.63 -21.33 -13.55
N PHE A 640 -23.80 -20.72 -13.69
CA PHE A 640 -24.93 -20.88 -12.77
C PHE A 640 -25.57 -22.26 -12.83
N LEU A 641 -25.82 -22.77 -14.03
CA LEU A 641 -26.43 -24.09 -14.23
C LEU A 641 -25.52 -25.21 -13.76
N PHE A 642 -24.20 -25.04 -13.93
CA PHE A 642 -23.22 -25.97 -13.40
C PHE A 642 -23.25 -26.01 -11.86
N GLU A 643 -23.29 -24.86 -11.19
CA GLU A 643 -23.38 -24.82 -9.71
C GLU A 643 -24.68 -25.47 -9.20
N ILE A 644 -25.80 -25.25 -9.90
CA ILE A 644 -27.06 -25.95 -9.61
C ILE A 644 -26.89 -27.45 -9.76
N LYS A 645 -26.27 -27.90 -10.86
CA LYS A 645 -26.03 -29.32 -11.12
C LYS A 645 -25.14 -29.94 -10.04
N GLU A 646 -24.02 -29.30 -9.68
CA GLU A 646 -23.14 -29.79 -8.61
C GLU A 646 -23.86 -29.90 -7.28
N PHE A 647 -24.67 -28.90 -6.91
CA PHE A 647 -25.48 -28.95 -5.69
C PHE A 647 -26.52 -30.09 -5.72
N LEU A 648 -27.14 -30.36 -6.88
CA LEU A 648 -28.10 -31.45 -7.05
C LEU A 648 -27.44 -32.84 -7.09
N ILE A 649 -26.17 -32.94 -7.51
CA ILE A 649 -25.39 -34.19 -7.62
C ILE A 649 -24.71 -34.56 -6.30
N GLN A 650 -24.52 -33.62 -5.36
CA GLN A 650 -23.97 -33.93 -4.04
C GLN A 650 -24.70 -35.15 -3.47
N PRO A 651 -23.98 -36.28 -3.24
CA PRO A 651 -24.64 -37.46 -2.74
C PRO A 651 -25.27 -37.09 -1.39
N ALA A 652 -26.52 -37.48 -1.20
CA ALA A 652 -27.21 -37.37 0.07
C ALA A 652 -26.53 -38.30 1.10
N THR A 653 -25.28 -38.02 1.47
CA THR A 653 -24.54 -38.86 2.40
C THR A 653 -24.78 -38.39 3.82
N LYS A 654 -25.44 -39.32 4.54
CA LYS A 654 -25.74 -39.38 5.97
C LYS A 654 -26.97 -38.60 6.43
N THR A 655 -28.13 -38.95 5.89
CA THR A 655 -29.23 -39.30 6.81
C THR A 655 -28.72 -40.43 7.69
N CYS A 656 -28.36 -40.09 8.92
CA CYS A 656 -27.93 -41.01 9.95
C CYS A 656 -29.10 -41.94 10.28
N THR A 657 -29.20 -43.09 9.60
CA THR A 657 -29.86 -44.27 10.16
C THR A 657 -28.89 -44.91 11.13
N ASP A 658 -28.66 -44.24 12.26
CA ASP A 658 -28.26 -44.95 13.47
C ASP A 658 -28.65 -44.17 14.72
N THR A 659 -29.21 -44.94 15.62
CA THR A 659 -29.89 -44.55 16.86
C THR A 659 -29.04 -43.66 17.78
N LYS A 660 -29.42 -42.38 17.92
CA LYS A 660 -29.58 -41.62 19.17
C LYS A 660 -29.78 -40.14 18.85
N LYS A 661 -30.87 -39.56 19.36
CA LYS A 661 -31.19 -38.13 19.28
C LYS A 661 -30.09 -37.27 19.91
N SER A 662 -29.07 -36.89 19.13
CA SER A 662 -28.32 -35.67 19.37
C SER A 662 -28.98 -34.56 18.54
N LYS A 663 -29.56 -33.57 19.22
CA LYS A 663 -30.14 -32.35 18.62
C LYS A 663 -29.03 -31.43 18.07
N SER A 664 -28.18 -31.93 17.17
CA SER A 664 -27.27 -31.06 16.42
C SER A 664 -28.04 -30.46 15.25
N LYS A 665 -27.92 -29.14 15.06
CA LYS A 665 -28.60 -28.42 13.97
C LYS A 665 -27.99 -28.84 12.62
N PRO A 666 -28.76 -28.82 11.52
CA PRO A 666 -28.22 -29.09 10.19
C PRO A 666 -27.09 -28.09 9.85
N VAL A 667 -25.97 -28.62 9.38
CA VAL A 667 -24.85 -27.81 8.87
C VAL A 667 -25.23 -27.32 7.48
N HIS A 668 -25.60 -26.04 7.38
CA HIS A 668 -26.08 -25.46 6.13
C HIS A 668 -24.95 -25.18 5.13
N MET A 669 -23.80 -24.76 5.64
CA MET A 669 -22.53 -24.54 4.94
C MET A 669 -21.37 -25.02 5.82
N ASP A 670 -20.38 -25.68 5.24
CA ASP A 670 -19.16 -26.09 5.93
C ASP A 670 -18.13 -24.96 6.04
N GLU A 671 -16.97 -25.24 6.63
CA GLU A 671 -15.89 -24.27 6.83
C GLU A 671 -15.22 -23.78 5.52
N HIS A 672 -15.37 -24.53 4.44
CA HIS A 672 -14.91 -24.18 3.09
C HIS A 672 -16.00 -23.41 2.31
N GLY A 673 -17.16 -23.18 2.92
CA GLY A 673 -18.29 -22.50 2.30
C GLY A 673 -19.05 -23.35 1.29
N VAL A 674 -18.91 -24.67 1.32
CA VAL A 674 -19.69 -25.62 0.51
C VAL A 674 -21.07 -25.78 1.12
N SER A 675 -22.11 -25.63 0.30
CA SER A 675 -23.50 -25.75 0.74
C SER A 675 -24.01 -27.18 0.68
N HIS A 676 -24.68 -27.65 1.75
CA HIS A 676 -25.32 -28.98 1.83
C HIS A 676 -26.85 -28.92 1.92
N THR A 677 -27.42 -27.72 1.95
CA THR A 677 -28.85 -27.49 2.07
C THR A 677 -29.32 -26.47 1.05
N LYS A 678 -30.61 -26.49 0.68
CA LYS A 678 -31.19 -25.50 -0.26
C LYS A 678 -30.95 -24.05 0.19
N VAL A 679 -30.97 -23.83 1.51
CA VAL A 679 -30.69 -22.52 2.11
C VAL A 679 -29.22 -22.13 1.93
N GLY A 680 -28.29 -23.03 2.25
CA GLY A 680 -26.86 -22.80 2.02
C GLY A 680 -26.56 -22.55 0.54
N PHE A 681 -27.23 -23.28 -0.36
CA PHE A 681 -27.06 -23.11 -1.80
C PHE A 681 -27.59 -21.77 -2.30
N ALA A 682 -28.72 -21.30 -1.78
CA ALA A 682 -29.22 -19.95 -2.08
C ALA A 682 -28.22 -18.86 -1.64
N ILE A 683 -27.58 -19.01 -0.48
CA ILE A 683 -26.52 -18.11 -0.01
C ILE A 683 -25.30 -18.17 -0.94
N TYR A 684 -24.89 -19.38 -1.33
CA TYR A 684 -23.78 -19.58 -2.26
C TYR A 684 -24.04 -18.90 -3.62
N LEU A 685 -25.24 -19.09 -4.20
CA LEU A 685 -25.63 -18.43 -5.44
C LEU A 685 -25.62 -16.90 -5.31
N MET A 686 -26.13 -16.37 -4.19
CA MET A 686 -26.06 -14.93 -3.93
C MET A 686 -24.61 -14.41 -3.84
N ARG A 687 -23.66 -15.21 -3.34
CA ARG A 687 -22.22 -14.87 -3.34
C ARG A 687 -21.60 -14.91 -4.74
N LEU A 688 -22.05 -15.82 -5.60
CA LEU A 688 -21.53 -15.95 -6.97
C LEU A 688 -21.81 -14.70 -7.81
N TYR A 689 -23.00 -14.12 -7.65
CA TYR A 689 -23.42 -12.88 -8.33
C TYR A 689 -23.07 -11.61 -7.57
N ALA A 690 -22.33 -11.75 -6.47
CA ALA A 690 -21.93 -10.61 -5.68
C ALA A 690 -20.89 -9.80 -6.48
N PRO A 691 -21.13 -8.50 -6.76
CA PRO A 691 -20.20 -7.68 -7.52
C PRO A 691 -18.80 -7.67 -6.89
N THR A 692 -17.77 -8.00 -7.66
CA THR A 692 -16.38 -8.02 -7.18
C THR A 692 -15.82 -6.62 -6.92
N ARG A 693 -16.45 -5.59 -7.49
CA ARG A 693 -16.16 -4.17 -7.26
C ARG A 693 -17.45 -3.38 -7.30
N ILE A 694 -17.52 -2.31 -6.52
CA ILE A 694 -18.63 -1.36 -6.55
C ILE A 694 -18.13 -0.12 -7.28
N THR A 695 -18.51 0.00 -8.56
CA THR A 695 -18.06 1.08 -9.44
C THR A 695 -19.14 2.11 -9.72
N ASN A 696 -20.41 1.70 -9.65
CA ASN A 696 -21.55 2.52 -9.96
C ASN A 696 -22.71 2.26 -8.97
N VAL A 697 -23.79 3.02 -9.12
CA VAL A 697 -24.97 2.96 -8.24
C VAL A 697 -25.71 1.61 -8.35
N VAL A 698 -25.72 1.00 -9.54
CA VAL A 698 -26.37 -0.30 -9.75
C VAL A 698 -25.62 -1.39 -8.97
N ASP A 699 -24.28 -1.43 -9.07
CA ASP A 699 -23.45 -2.36 -8.30
C ASP A 699 -23.71 -2.21 -6.80
N PHE A 700 -23.83 -0.97 -6.31
CA PHE A 700 -24.12 -0.67 -4.92
C PHE A 700 -25.49 -1.18 -4.48
N CYS A 701 -26.53 -0.97 -5.29
CA CYS A 701 -27.87 -1.49 -5.02
C CYS A 701 -27.90 -3.03 -4.98
N ILE A 702 -27.22 -3.68 -5.93
CA ILE A 702 -27.10 -5.14 -5.98
C ILE A 702 -26.36 -5.66 -4.74
N ALA A 703 -25.22 -5.05 -4.40
CA ALA A 703 -24.44 -5.41 -3.22
C ALA A 703 -25.24 -5.25 -1.91
N GLY A 704 -26.01 -4.16 -1.80
CA GLY A 704 -26.91 -3.91 -0.66
C GLY A 704 -28.01 -4.96 -0.55
N TRP A 705 -28.67 -5.29 -1.67
CA TRP A 705 -29.71 -6.32 -1.74
C TRP A 705 -29.18 -7.71 -1.35
N ILE A 706 -28.04 -8.11 -1.92
CA ILE A 706 -27.37 -9.38 -1.61
C ILE A 706 -27.01 -9.45 -0.12
N SER A 707 -26.37 -8.40 0.41
CA SER A 707 -25.97 -8.35 1.83
C SER A 707 -27.16 -8.50 2.76
N TRP A 708 -28.25 -7.79 2.46
CA TRP A 708 -29.48 -7.82 3.26
C TRP A 708 -30.11 -9.22 3.29
N HIS A 709 -30.24 -9.86 2.14
CA HIS A 709 -30.82 -11.20 2.07
C HIS A 709 -29.95 -12.27 2.71
N ILE A 710 -28.62 -12.22 2.51
CA ILE A 710 -27.70 -13.14 3.18
C ILE A 710 -27.82 -12.98 4.71
N LEU A 711 -27.83 -11.73 5.21
CA LEU A 711 -28.00 -11.47 6.65
C LEU A 711 -29.31 -12.02 7.21
N ILE A 712 -30.42 -11.88 6.49
CA ILE A 712 -31.71 -12.45 6.88
C ILE A 712 -31.62 -13.97 6.97
N LEU A 713 -31.12 -14.63 5.92
CA LEU A 713 -31.03 -16.10 5.91
C LEU A 713 -30.11 -16.61 7.02
N VAL A 714 -28.94 -15.99 7.19
CA VAL A 714 -27.98 -16.39 8.23
C VAL A 714 -28.61 -16.27 9.62
N LYS A 715 -29.33 -15.18 9.91
CA LYS A 715 -30.02 -15.00 11.20
C LYS A 715 -31.20 -15.97 11.39
N LEU A 716 -32.04 -16.12 10.37
CA LEU A 716 -33.21 -17.01 10.43
C LEU A 716 -32.80 -18.46 10.66
N PHE A 717 -31.76 -18.92 9.96
CA PHE A 717 -31.31 -20.31 10.00
C PHE A 717 -30.14 -20.55 10.97
N LYS A 718 -29.68 -19.51 11.69
CA LYS A 718 -28.57 -19.58 12.66
C LYS A 718 -27.30 -20.19 12.07
N ILE A 719 -26.96 -19.78 10.85
CA ILE A 719 -25.76 -20.20 10.13
C ILE A 719 -24.56 -19.49 10.75
N ASP A 720 -23.42 -20.17 10.85
CA ASP A 720 -22.17 -19.53 11.26
C ASP A 720 -21.73 -18.55 10.16
N GLY A 721 -21.60 -17.26 10.49
CA GLY A 721 -21.19 -16.24 9.54
C GLY A 721 -19.77 -16.47 8.99
N GLN A 722 -18.90 -17.17 9.72
CA GLN A 722 -17.53 -17.49 9.27
C GLN A 722 -17.53 -18.38 8.02
N ASN A 723 -18.55 -19.23 7.86
CA ASN A 723 -18.70 -20.13 6.72
C ASN A 723 -19.26 -19.40 5.48
N VAL A 724 -19.73 -18.16 5.65
CA VAL A 724 -20.39 -17.38 4.60
C VAL A 724 -19.47 -16.30 4.02
N VAL A 725 -18.49 -15.84 4.79
CA VAL A 725 -17.57 -14.78 4.34
C VAL A 725 -16.54 -15.29 3.33
N SER A 726 -15.97 -14.37 2.56
CA SER A 726 -14.85 -14.64 1.66
C SER A 726 -13.55 -14.66 2.45
N ASN A 727 -13.08 -15.86 2.79
CA ASN A 727 -11.74 -16.05 3.33
C ASN A 727 -10.69 -16.04 2.21
N ALA A 728 -9.44 -15.76 2.57
CA ALA A 728 -8.30 -15.92 1.67
C ALA A 728 -7.91 -17.40 1.62
N HIS A 729 -7.61 -17.92 0.42
CA HIS A 729 -7.22 -19.32 0.22
C HIS A 729 -5.72 -19.53 0.38
N LEU A 730 -4.92 -18.49 0.13
CA LEU A 730 -3.45 -18.58 0.09
C LEU A 730 -2.76 -18.10 1.37
N THR A 731 -3.53 -17.64 2.37
CA THR A 731 -2.99 -17.05 3.60
C THR A 731 -2.77 -18.11 4.69
N VAL A 732 -1.54 -18.23 5.19
CA VAL A 732 -1.14 -19.21 6.23
C VAL A 732 -1.42 -18.73 7.67
N ASP A 733 -1.53 -17.41 7.90
CA ASP A 733 -1.57 -16.78 9.24
C ASP A 733 -2.74 -17.17 10.16
N HIS A 734 -3.79 -17.84 9.66
CA HIS A 734 -4.95 -18.19 10.48
C HIS A 734 -4.71 -19.38 11.44
N ALA A 735 -3.57 -20.06 11.35
CA ALA A 735 -3.28 -21.27 12.11
C ALA A 735 -2.82 -21.04 13.56
N HIS A 736 -2.20 -19.90 13.90
CA HIS A 736 -1.44 -19.79 15.17
C HIS A 736 -2.26 -19.41 16.41
N PHE A 737 -3.49 -18.89 16.27
CA PHE A 737 -4.39 -18.63 17.40
C PHE A 737 -5.29 -19.83 17.76
N LYS A 738 -4.98 -21.04 17.27
CA LYS A 738 -5.75 -22.27 17.53
C LYS A 738 -5.32 -23.04 18.79
N LYS A 739 -4.48 -22.48 19.66
CA LYS A 739 -4.22 -23.02 21.00
C LYS A 739 -4.75 -22.09 22.08
#